data_AF-A0A1G0HXL5-F1
#
_entry.id   AF-A0A1G0HXL5-F1
#
_cell.length_a   1.000
_cell.length_b   1.000
_cell.length_c   1.000
_cell.angle_alpha   90.00
_cell.angle_beta   90.00
_cell.angle_gamma   90.00
#
_symmetry.space_group_name_H-M   'P 1'
#
loop_
_entity.id
_entity.type
_entity.pdbx_description
1 polymer ?
#
loop_
_entity_poly.entity_id
_entity_poly.type
_entity_poly.pdbx_seq_one_letter_code
_entity_poly.pdbx_strand_id
1 'polypeptide(L)'
;MQLSLAVPDWEDRIRRGLSLVPKININPAEQLRAVKMFGRLRLPDVPGQPTLEVACGDWFKDIVGPVLGSLDPETGARVIRGLFLLAPKKSSKALALDTQIATPSGFTTMGAVAVGDLVLDAAGVSTRVTAKSECFLGRPCFDVEFSTGETVTCDADHLWITDAHRDRERLNARAQRAKPRPSVKTTAAVAASITVPSGRYSINNHRTALCGALALPAAELTIPPYALGVWLGDGATDAALVTTGLQDADAIVERLVANGQPAYVRAWYPEKGSATITLGEPNTRTERLPYRFRTEAVKLHVLGNKHIPGAYLRASHDQRLWLLRGLMDTDGHVTTSGECVYTTTLPALRDDVRELIASLGFKPTYSEHRAILRGKDHGPYWRVRFTAFADTPVATIERKCRQKKRPERTARSESRQIVAVRPVKSVAVQCIAVESETKQYLVTRSLIPTHNTTYGAGMMMTALLMNRRPNGEFLLTGPTHDISEIAYGAAEGMIEADDDWQRQENGQEGYLKKVLHSRDHLKTLEHRRTGASLKIKTFDMDVATGVKPVGVLVDELHVISKDKNASRVLGQLRGGRISNTEAFFAIITTQSDEPPVGVMATELSKARAIRDGRAHGDTLSVLYEFPPEIANSIPRWYDSKLWPMVTPNLGRSVTIDVLEKEFDEAKQSGETEIRRWASQHLNIEIGLNLRSNRWAGAEFWAKQADPELSKLKPFDALTAVLDRSESVVVGLDGGGLDDLFGFNALGRSPDTIDVKGVVNGREVITKMKRWWSWSHAWCHEGVLTRRQSIASTLRDFQKAGELTIVGDELGDIAAMVEIIRQIKDRGLLAGVAVDPAGLGEFVDALAEIDVTQENKLLIGVPQGYQMMNAIKTTERRLANDTFRHCGGIMMPWCVGNLKIEPLATAIRATKQFAGDAKIDPVMAVFDSVSVMQTNPSPAGGRSYLETQDLLIL
;
A
#
# COMPACT_ATOMS: atom_id res chain seq x y z
N MET A 1 24.50 10.21 -36.18
CA MET A 1 25.12 10.03 -34.85
C MET A 1 24.13 9.23 -34.01
N GLN A 2 24.53 8.11 -33.42
CA GLN A 2 23.63 7.25 -32.65
C GLN A 2 23.20 7.96 -31.36
N LEU A 3 21.91 7.98 -31.05
CA LEU A 3 21.40 8.66 -29.86
C LEU A 3 21.83 7.89 -28.60
N SER A 4 22.54 8.56 -27.69
CA SER A 4 22.84 8.00 -26.36
C SER A 4 21.79 8.47 -25.35
N LEU A 5 21.28 7.52 -24.57
CA LEU A 5 20.43 7.76 -23.39
C LEU A 5 21.21 7.54 -22.08
N ALA A 6 22.54 7.39 -22.16
CA ALA A 6 23.41 7.26 -21.00
C ALA A 6 23.63 8.61 -20.29
N VAL A 7 23.78 8.53 -18.98
CA VAL A 7 24.06 9.61 -18.03
C VAL A 7 25.17 9.09 -17.09
N PRO A 8 26.40 8.86 -17.57
CA PRO A 8 27.49 8.35 -16.74
C PRO A 8 27.92 9.34 -15.65
N ASP A 9 27.51 10.61 -15.76
CA ASP A 9 27.68 11.69 -14.80
C ASP A 9 26.56 11.78 -13.75
N TRP A 10 25.66 10.79 -13.67
CA TRP A 10 24.45 10.85 -12.81
C TRP A 10 24.76 11.07 -11.32
N GLU A 11 25.88 10.54 -10.80
CA GLU A 11 26.26 10.71 -9.40
C GLU A 11 26.61 12.18 -9.06
N ASP A 12 27.33 12.87 -9.94
CA ASP A 12 27.59 14.32 -9.78
C ASP A 12 26.29 15.12 -9.93
N ARG A 13 25.43 14.74 -10.89
CA ARG A 13 24.15 15.42 -11.09
C ARG A 13 23.23 15.31 -9.89
N ILE A 14 23.04 14.12 -9.34
CA ILE A 14 22.12 13.91 -8.22
C ILE A 14 22.62 14.62 -6.96
N ARG A 15 23.94 14.65 -6.73
CA ARG A 15 24.60 15.43 -5.68
C ARG A 15 24.40 16.94 -5.80
N ARG A 16 24.20 17.44 -7.03
CA ARG A 16 24.08 18.86 -7.37
C ARG A 16 22.64 19.30 -7.69
N GLY A 17 21.65 18.41 -7.55
CA GLY A 17 20.25 18.68 -7.90
C GLY A 17 20.02 18.94 -9.41
N LEU A 18 20.91 18.44 -10.28
CA LEU A 18 20.81 18.60 -11.73
C LEU A 18 19.93 17.52 -12.36
N SER A 19 19.27 17.85 -13.47
CA SER A 19 18.37 16.94 -14.18
C SER A 19 19.07 15.64 -14.60
N LEU A 20 18.49 14.50 -14.20
CA LEU A 20 18.95 13.16 -14.54
C LEU A 20 18.59 12.74 -15.97
N VAL A 21 18.02 13.63 -16.79
CA VAL A 21 17.77 13.41 -18.21
C VAL A 21 19.01 13.82 -19.03
N PRO A 22 19.50 13.00 -19.99
CA PRO A 22 20.64 13.40 -20.83
C PRO A 22 20.30 14.56 -21.76
N LYS A 23 21.32 15.22 -22.32
CA LYS A 23 21.12 16.21 -23.39
C LYS A 23 20.84 15.49 -24.71
N ILE A 24 19.56 15.32 -25.02
CA ILE A 24 19.07 14.52 -26.15
C ILE A 24 18.81 15.43 -27.36
N ASN A 25 19.45 15.12 -28.50
CA ASN A 25 19.22 15.85 -29.76
C ASN A 25 18.01 15.27 -30.52
N ILE A 26 16.81 15.65 -30.10
CA ILE A 26 15.51 15.36 -30.75
C ILE A 26 14.70 16.65 -30.90
N ASN A 27 13.74 16.66 -31.81
CA ASN A 27 12.94 17.83 -32.21
C ASN A 27 12.50 18.74 -31.03
N PRO A 28 13.16 19.90 -30.82
CA PRO A 28 12.87 20.76 -29.67
C PRO A 28 11.45 21.34 -29.67
N ALA A 29 10.83 21.48 -30.85
CA ALA A 29 9.47 22.00 -30.96
C ALA A 29 8.42 20.97 -30.48
N GLU A 30 8.58 19.68 -30.80
CA GLU A 30 7.68 18.63 -30.29
C GLU A 30 7.96 18.31 -28.81
N GLN A 31 9.21 18.42 -28.34
CA GLN A 31 9.50 18.40 -26.89
C GLN A 31 8.79 19.54 -26.14
N LEU A 32 8.94 20.78 -26.61
CA LEU A 32 8.32 21.95 -26.00
C LEU A 32 6.78 21.89 -26.10
N ARG A 33 6.24 21.30 -27.17
CA ARG A 33 4.81 21.03 -27.33
C ARG A 33 4.32 20.03 -26.29
N ALA A 34 5.05 18.94 -26.04
CA ALA A 34 4.71 17.98 -24.99
C ALA A 34 4.67 18.64 -23.61
N VAL A 35 5.73 19.38 -23.24
CA VAL A 35 5.80 20.08 -21.95
C VAL A 35 4.70 21.13 -21.81
N LYS A 36 4.40 21.92 -22.85
CA LYS A 36 3.31 22.91 -22.84
C LYS A 36 1.92 22.27 -22.79
N MET A 37 1.73 21.09 -23.39
CA MET A 37 0.44 20.40 -23.39
C MET A 37 0.18 19.72 -22.04
N PHE A 38 1.18 19.02 -21.49
CA PHE A 38 1.16 18.50 -20.13
C PHE A 38 0.99 19.62 -19.10
N GLY A 39 1.80 20.67 -19.19
CA GLY A 39 1.77 21.80 -18.28
C GLY A 39 0.41 22.50 -18.20
N ARG A 40 -0.35 22.54 -19.31
CA ARG A 40 -1.70 23.10 -19.36
C ARG A 40 -2.78 22.24 -18.70
N LEU A 41 -2.55 20.95 -18.48
CA LEU A 41 -3.48 20.13 -17.69
C LEU A 41 -3.53 20.70 -16.27
N ARG A 42 -4.74 20.85 -15.73
CA ARG A 42 -4.95 21.36 -14.38
C ARG A 42 -5.08 20.19 -13.41
N LEU A 43 -4.36 20.25 -12.29
CA LEU A 43 -4.54 19.27 -11.23
C LEU A 43 -5.93 19.49 -10.59
N PRO A 44 -6.87 18.52 -10.67
CA PRO A 44 -8.12 18.60 -9.91
C PRO A 44 -7.84 18.54 -8.39
N ASP A 45 -6.67 18.05 -8.02
CA ASP A 45 -6.25 17.69 -6.68
C ASP A 45 -5.11 18.53 -6.11
N VAL A 46 -4.93 19.77 -6.60
CA VAL A 46 -4.13 20.80 -5.92
C VAL A 46 -4.92 22.13 -5.81
N PRO A 47 -4.76 22.92 -4.73
CA PRO A 47 -5.48 24.19 -4.50
C PRO A 47 -5.40 25.22 -5.62
N GLY A 48 -6.57 25.76 -6.00
CA GLY A 48 -6.71 26.67 -7.14
C GLY A 48 -6.73 25.97 -8.51
N GLN A 49 -6.78 24.63 -8.54
CA GLN A 49 -6.68 23.80 -9.75
C GLN A 49 -5.49 24.24 -10.64
N PRO A 50 -4.26 24.30 -10.11
CA PRO A 50 -3.13 24.87 -10.81
C PRO A 50 -2.76 24.01 -12.01
N THR A 51 -2.21 24.67 -13.02
CA THR A 51 -1.57 24.02 -14.15
C THR A 51 -0.39 23.16 -13.67
N LEU A 52 -0.19 21.98 -14.27
CA LEU A 52 1.01 21.15 -14.06
C LEU A 52 2.30 21.91 -14.39
N GLU A 53 2.22 22.99 -15.19
CA GLU A 53 3.30 23.96 -15.40
C GLU A 53 3.83 24.55 -14.08
N VAL A 54 2.93 24.85 -13.13
CA VAL A 54 3.23 25.40 -11.80
C VAL A 54 3.41 24.29 -10.76
N ALA A 55 2.49 23.32 -10.71
CA ALA A 55 2.44 22.34 -9.63
C ALA A 55 3.33 21.11 -9.84
N CYS A 56 3.71 20.78 -11.08
CA CYS A 56 4.63 19.68 -11.35
C CYS A 56 6.08 20.16 -11.32
N GLY A 57 6.95 19.38 -10.69
CA GLY A 57 8.38 19.64 -10.67
C GLY A 57 9.01 19.59 -12.06
N ASP A 58 9.99 20.46 -12.29
CA ASP A 58 10.71 20.56 -13.56
C ASP A 58 11.37 19.23 -13.94
N TRP A 59 11.84 18.49 -12.93
CA TRP A 59 12.34 17.12 -13.03
C TRP A 59 11.43 16.13 -13.78
N PHE A 60 10.10 16.29 -13.72
CA PHE A 60 9.14 15.42 -14.42
C PHE A 60 8.75 16.02 -15.78
N LYS A 61 8.69 17.34 -15.89
CA LYS A 61 8.52 18.04 -17.19
C LYS A 61 9.69 17.72 -18.13
N ASP A 62 10.91 17.62 -17.61
CA ASP A 62 12.13 17.15 -18.27
C ASP A 62 12.03 15.71 -18.80
N ILE A 63 11.16 14.86 -18.22
CA ILE A 63 10.91 13.49 -18.69
C ILE A 63 9.81 13.48 -19.76
N VAL A 64 8.71 14.20 -19.51
CA VAL A 64 7.55 14.25 -20.41
C VAL A 64 7.92 14.81 -21.79
N GLY A 65 8.77 15.85 -21.83
CA GLY A 65 9.25 16.46 -23.07
C GLY A 65 9.89 15.46 -24.04
N PRO A 66 11.00 14.80 -23.66
CA PRO A 66 11.66 13.80 -24.49
C PRO A 66 10.81 12.56 -24.77
N VAL A 67 10.15 11.96 -23.75
CA VAL A 67 9.42 10.70 -23.96
C VAL A 67 8.28 10.87 -24.96
N LEU A 68 7.50 11.95 -24.87
CA LEU A 68 6.38 12.18 -25.78
C LEU A 68 6.78 12.90 -27.07
N GLY A 69 7.78 13.80 -27.03
CA GLY A 69 8.26 14.60 -28.16
C GLY A 69 9.31 13.94 -29.06
N SER A 70 9.83 12.75 -28.73
CA SER A 70 10.86 12.02 -29.49
C SER A 70 10.39 11.31 -30.77
N LEU A 71 9.37 11.86 -31.46
CA LEU A 71 9.02 11.40 -32.80
C LEU A 71 9.96 12.01 -33.84
N ASP A 72 10.61 11.15 -34.59
CA ASP A 72 11.40 11.51 -35.76
C ASP A 72 10.49 12.05 -36.88
N PRO A 73 10.81 13.21 -37.48
CA PRO A 73 9.91 13.89 -38.42
C PRO A 73 9.92 13.29 -39.83
N GLU A 74 10.94 12.51 -40.20
CA GLU A 74 11.10 11.94 -41.54
C GLU A 74 10.51 10.53 -41.62
N THR A 75 10.79 9.71 -40.60
CA THR A 75 10.38 8.30 -40.52
C THR A 75 9.08 8.08 -39.72
N GLY A 76 8.66 9.08 -38.92
CA GLY A 76 7.55 8.95 -37.97
C GLY A 76 7.84 8.02 -36.78
N ALA A 77 9.03 7.43 -36.68
CA ALA A 77 9.40 6.51 -35.63
C ALA A 77 9.71 7.25 -34.31
N ARG A 78 9.39 6.65 -33.17
CA ARG A 78 9.82 7.16 -31.86
C ARG A 78 11.23 6.69 -31.56
N VAL A 79 12.10 7.64 -31.20
CA VAL A 79 13.51 7.36 -30.84
C VAL A 79 13.65 6.94 -29.38
N ILE A 80 12.91 7.58 -28.46
CA ILE A 80 12.83 7.15 -27.04
C ILE A 80 11.57 6.30 -26.86
N ARG A 81 11.71 4.99 -27.05
CA ARG A 81 10.58 4.05 -27.04
C ARG A 81 10.28 3.48 -25.65
N GLY A 82 11.03 3.86 -24.63
CA GLY A 82 10.81 3.45 -23.25
C GLY A 82 11.10 4.55 -22.23
N LEU A 83 10.45 4.44 -21.08
CA LEU A 83 10.80 5.15 -19.85
C LEU A 83 10.91 4.13 -18.72
N PHE A 84 11.93 4.25 -17.87
CA PHE A 84 11.97 3.65 -16.55
C PHE A 84 12.22 4.76 -15.54
N LEU A 85 11.24 5.03 -14.69
CA LEU A 85 11.31 6.04 -13.64
C LEU A 85 11.26 5.36 -12.25
N LEU A 86 12.33 5.54 -11.49
CA LEU A 86 12.40 5.19 -10.07
C LEU A 86 12.38 6.48 -9.23
N ALA A 87 11.32 6.69 -8.44
CA ALA A 87 11.12 7.90 -7.62
C ALA A 87 10.39 7.56 -6.30
N PRO A 88 10.54 8.33 -5.20
CA PRO A 88 9.89 8.04 -3.92
C PRO A 88 8.34 8.17 -3.92
N LYS A 89 7.70 7.56 -2.91
CA LYS A 89 6.23 7.50 -2.77
C LYS A 89 5.58 8.80 -2.28
N LYS A 90 4.27 8.88 -2.58
CA LYS A 90 3.21 9.68 -1.96
C LYS A 90 3.53 11.10 -1.44
N SER A 91 2.97 12.04 -2.18
CA SER A 91 2.37 13.28 -1.66
C SER A 91 1.16 13.58 -2.57
N SER A 92 -0.07 13.84 -2.12
CA SER A 92 -0.54 14.34 -0.82
C SER A 92 -1.84 13.61 -0.37
N LYS A 93 -2.79 14.31 0.30
CA LYS A 93 -4.21 13.94 0.58
C LYS A 93 -4.48 13.24 1.91
N ALA A 94 -4.46 13.98 3.00
CA ALA A 94 -4.55 13.43 4.36
C ALA A 94 -5.57 14.15 5.27
N LEU A 95 -6.10 13.42 6.26
CA LEU A 95 -7.06 13.87 7.28
C LEU A 95 -6.37 13.93 8.65
N ALA A 96 -6.80 14.82 9.54
CA ALA A 96 -6.27 14.90 10.90
C ALA A 96 -6.45 13.59 11.67
N LEU A 97 -5.48 13.23 12.54
CA LEU A 97 -5.45 11.91 13.22
C LEU A 97 -6.70 11.61 14.08
N ASP A 98 -7.35 12.64 14.60
CA ASP A 98 -8.59 12.57 15.39
C ASP A 98 -9.85 12.44 14.53
N THR A 99 -9.76 12.62 13.21
CA THR A 99 -10.89 12.50 12.28
C THR A 99 -11.55 11.13 12.42
N GLN A 100 -12.82 11.12 12.81
CA GLN A 100 -13.60 9.89 13.00
C GLN A 100 -13.85 9.19 11.68
N ILE A 101 -13.52 7.90 11.60
CA ILE A 101 -13.77 7.01 10.45
C ILE A 101 -14.89 6.06 10.82
N ALA A 102 -15.95 6.00 10.00
CA ALA A 102 -17.12 5.17 10.29
C ALA A 102 -16.80 3.67 10.07
N THR A 103 -17.17 2.83 11.03
CA THR A 103 -16.99 1.37 10.97
C THR A 103 -18.32 0.64 11.17
N PRO A 104 -18.43 -0.64 10.77
CA PRO A 104 -19.60 -1.46 11.06
C PRO A 104 -19.91 -1.62 12.56
N SER A 105 -18.92 -1.39 13.43
CA SER A 105 -19.02 -1.48 14.90
C SER A 105 -19.21 -0.14 15.62
N GLY A 106 -18.99 0.99 14.95
CA GLY A 106 -19.05 2.32 15.56
C GLY A 106 -18.24 3.36 14.78
N PHE A 107 -17.25 3.95 15.45
CA PHE A 107 -16.20 4.75 14.82
C PHE A 107 -14.83 4.32 15.35
N THR A 108 -13.82 4.43 14.49
CA THR A 108 -12.42 4.55 14.88
C THR A 108 -11.94 5.97 14.51
N THR A 109 -10.65 6.29 14.67
CA THR A 109 -10.06 7.54 14.18
C THR A 109 -9.05 7.26 13.07
N MET A 110 -8.72 8.27 12.27
CA MET A 110 -7.68 8.19 11.24
C MET A 110 -6.32 7.73 11.83
N GLY A 111 -6.00 8.17 13.06
CA GLY A 111 -4.83 7.72 13.81
C GLY A 111 -4.90 6.26 14.26
N ALA A 112 -6.08 5.78 14.69
CA ALA A 112 -6.26 4.44 15.26
C ALA A 112 -6.55 3.32 14.24
N VAL A 113 -7.13 3.63 13.07
CA VAL A 113 -7.47 2.62 12.04
C VAL A 113 -6.23 1.90 11.50
N ALA A 114 -6.31 0.60 11.28
CA ALA A 114 -5.23 -0.26 10.78
C ALA A 114 -5.50 -0.78 9.36
N VAL A 115 -4.47 -1.30 8.69
CA VAL A 115 -4.64 -2.08 7.46
C VAL A 115 -5.28 -3.42 7.82
N GLY A 116 -6.32 -3.80 7.08
CA GLY A 116 -7.14 -4.98 7.37
C GLY A 116 -8.47 -4.69 8.06
N ASP A 117 -8.61 -3.51 8.70
CA ASP A 117 -9.86 -3.06 9.35
C ASP A 117 -11.03 -2.92 8.36
N LEU A 118 -12.25 -3.04 8.87
CA LEU A 118 -13.48 -2.73 8.12
C LEU A 118 -13.97 -1.32 8.45
N VAL A 119 -14.08 -0.49 7.41
CA VAL A 119 -14.68 0.85 7.44
C VAL A 119 -15.93 0.86 6.53
N LEU A 120 -16.67 1.96 6.51
CA LEU A 120 -17.87 2.12 5.69
C LEU A 120 -17.60 3.04 4.49
N ASP A 121 -18.13 2.67 3.31
CA ASP A 121 -17.91 3.37 2.04
C ASP A 121 -19.01 4.37 1.68
N ALA A 122 -18.88 5.10 0.56
CA ALA A 122 -19.87 6.09 0.13
C ALA A 122 -21.29 5.52 -0.08
N ALA A 123 -21.43 4.24 -0.42
CA ALA A 123 -22.72 3.57 -0.54
C ALA A 123 -23.30 3.12 0.82
N GLY A 124 -22.50 3.21 1.90
CA GLY A 124 -22.84 2.74 3.23
C GLY A 124 -22.51 1.26 3.46
N VAL A 125 -21.72 0.64 2.59
CA VAL A 125 -21.34 -0.78 2.62
C VAL A 125 -20.01 -0.95 3.36
N SER A 126 -19.79 -2.12 3.97
CA SER A 126 -18.51 -2.46 4.62
C SER A 126 -17.41 -2.68 3.58
N THR A 127 -16.25 -2.05 3.77
CA THR A 127 -15.07 -2.18 2.90
C THR A 127 -13.79 -2.27 3.73
N ARG A 128 -12.77 -2.99 3.25
CA ARG A 128 -11.50 -3.12 3.98
C ARG A 128 -10.55 -1.95 3.70
N VAL A 129 -9.77 -1.58 4.70
CA VAL A 129 -8.59 -0.73 4.55
C VAL A 129 -7.43 -1.53 3.94
N THR A 130 -7.04 -1.18 2.72
CA THR A 130 -5.96 -1.86 1.96
C THR A 130 -4.58 -1.28 2.23
N ALA A 131 -4.49 0.01 2.55
CA ALA A 131 -3.26 0.68 2.93
C ALA A 131 -3.52 1.88 3.85
N LYS A 132 -2.53 2.21 4.67
CA LYS A 132 -2.48 3.42 5.50
C LYS A 132 -1.10 4.07 5.34
N SER A 133 -1.04 5.40 5.35
CA SER A 133 0.21 6.16 5.35
C SER A 133 0.79 6.31 6.75
N GLU A 134 2.08 6.64 6.80
CA GLU A 134 2.70 7.28 7.95
C GLU A 134 2.11 8.68 8.20
N CYS A 135 2.49 9.30 9.32
CA CYS A 135 1.92 10.56 9.76
C CYS A 135 2.64 11.76 9.15
N PHE A 136 1.96 12.43 8.21
CA PHE A 136 2.45 13.68 7.64
C PHE A 136 2.19 14.84 8.60
N LEU A 137 3.12 15.79 8.60
CA LEU A 137 3.21 16.88 9.58
C LEU A 137 3.57 18.18 8.84
N GLY A 138 3.45 19.34 9.49
CA GLY A 138 3.87 20.63 8.91
C GLY A 138 3.06 21.11 7.69
N ARG A 139 2.22 20.25 7.09
CA ARG A 139 1.38 20.56 5.93
C ARG A 139 0.38 21.68 6.26
N PRO A 140 0.07 22.58 5.32
CA PRO A 140 -1.03 23.52 5.47
C PRO A 140 -2.35 22.75 5.63
N CYS A 141 -3.02 22.96 6.75
CA CYS A 141 -4.29 22.31 7.08
C CYS A 141 -5.45 23.30 7.04
N PHE A 142 -6.65 22.80 6.77
CA PHE A 142 -7.87 23.59 6.78
C PHE A 142 -9.01 22.83 7.45
N ASP A 143 -9.89 23.58 8.11
CA ASP A 143 -11.18 23.13 8.62
C ASP A 143 -12.24 23.34 7.52
N VAL A 144 -12.79 22.24 7.01
CA VAL A 144 -13.89 22.21 6.03
C VAL A 144 -15.22 22.06 6.77
N GLU A 145 -16.02 23.12 6.82
CA GLU A 145 -17.33 23.14 7.48
C GLU A 145 -18.45 22.82 6.49
N PHE A 146 -19.36 21.93 6.89
CA PHE A 146 -20.49 21.47 6.09
C PHE A 146 -21.83 22.00 6.59
N SER A 147 -22.80 22.13 5.69
CA SER A 147 -24.16 22.62 6.00
C SER A 147 -24.99 21.70 6.93
N THR A 148 -24.40 20.61 7.44
CA THR A 148 -24.97 19.72 8.47
C THR A 148 -24.43 20.03 9.87
N GLY A 149 -23.49 20.97 10.00
CA GLY A 149 -22.87 21.42 11.24
C GLY A 149 -21.63 20.63 11.68
N GLU A 150 -21.09 19.77 10.81
CA GLU A 150 -19.80 19.08 11.06
C GLU A 150 -18.65 19.82 10.38
N THR A 151 -17.45 19.65 10.95
CA THR A 151 -16.17 20.14 10.39
C THR A 151 -15.22 18.96 10.18
N VAL A 152 -14.44 18.98 9.11
CA VAL A 152 -13.34 18.03 8.88
C VAL A 152 -12.03 18.79 8.71
N THR A 153 -11.03 18.48 9.53
CA THR A 153 -9.68 19.03 9.43
C THR A 153 -8.81 18.16 8.51
N CYS A 154 -8.21 18.74 7.48
CA CYS A 154 -7.47 18.01 6.46
C CYS A 154 -6.36 18.84 5.80
N ASP A 155 -5.43 18.21 5.08
CA ASP A 155 -4.40 18.92 4.32
C ASP A 155 -4.97 19.65 3.09
N ALA A 156 -4.24 20.67 2.63
CA ALA A 156 -4.66 21.56 1.55
C ALA A 156 -5.07 20.83 0.25
N ASP A 157 -4.40 19.71 -0.02
CA ASP A 157 -4.54 18.88 -1.22
C ASP A 157 -5.62 17.79 -1.08
N HIS A 158 -6.16 17.57 0.12
CA HIS A 158 -7.17 16.56 0.39
C HIS A 158 -8.40 16.71 -0.51
N LEU A 159 -8.94 15.59 -1.00
CA LEU A 159 -9.89 15.58 -2.10
C LEU A 159 -11.36 15.43 -1.69
N TRP A 160 -12.19 16.22 -2.35
CA TRP A 160 -13.65 16.21 -2.26
C TRP A 160 -14.26 15.98 -3.64
N ILE A 161 -15.29 15.14 -3.72
CA ILE A 161 -16.17 15.07 -4.90
C ILE A 161 -17.27 16.12 -4.73
N THR A 162 -17.28 17.12 -5.61
CA THR A 162 -18.10 18.32 -5.48
C THR A 162 -18.91 18.62 -6.74
N ASP A 163 -20.19 18.91 -6.59
CA ASP A 163 -21.06 19.43 -7.65
C ASP A 163 -21.23 20.93 -7.39
N ALA A 164 -20.46 21.79 -8.09
CA ALA A 164 -20.42 23.22 -7.77
C ALA A 164 -21.50 24.02 -8.52
N HIS A 165 -21.92 25.16 -7.98
CA HIS A 165 -22.98 25.98 -8.57
C HIS A 165 -22.61 26.49 -9.96
N ARG A 166 -21.37 26.97 -10.11
CA ARG A 166 -20.85 27.47 -11.38
C ARG A 166 -20.96 26.40 -12.47
N ASP A 167 -20.55 25.17 -12.14
CA ASP A 167 -20.58 23.94 -12.95
C ASP A 167 -21.99 23.64 -13.50
N ARG A 168 -23.05 24.01 -12.75
CA ARG A 168 -24.46 23.83 -13.15
C ARG A 168 -25.03 24.95 -14.02
N GLU A 169 -24.69 26.22 -13.75
CA GLU A 169 -25.17 27.37 -14.54
C GLU A 169 -24.75 27.29 -16.02
N ARG A 170 -23.64 26.58 -16.29
CA ARG A 170 -22.97 26.44 -17.59
C ARG A 170 -23.67 25.59 -18.65
N LEU A 171 -24.78 24.92 -18.34
CA LEU A 171 -25.37 23.87 -19.21
C LEU A 171 -26.57 24.28 -20.07
N ASN A 172 -27.10 25.50 -19.92
CA ASN A 172 -28.21 26.02 -20.72
C ASN A 172 -27.66 27.01 -21.77
N ALA A 173 -27.91 26.83 -23.07
CA ALA A 173 -29.26 26.78 -23.65
C ALA A 173 -29.54 25.66 -24.69
N ARG A 174 -28.72 24.60 -24.77
CA ARG A 174 -28.97 23.46 -25.69
C ARG A 174 -28.90 22.05 -25.07
N ALA A 175 -28.46 21.88 -23.82
CA ALA A 175 -28.13 20.57 -23.25
C ALA A 175 -29.06 20.10 -22.09
N GLN A 176 -30.29 20.59 -22.01
CA GLN A 176 -31.27 20.37 -20.91
C GLN A 176 -31.69 18.91 -20.60
N ARG A 177 -31.08 17.90 -21.23
CA ARG A 177 -31.31 16.48 -20.97
C ARG A 177 -30.18 15.77 -20.22
N ALA A 178 -29.01 16.40 -20.04
CA ALA A 178 -27.91 15.85 -19.25
C ALA A 178 -27.89 16.45 -17.84
N LYS A 179 -27.86 15.61 -16.80
CA LYS A 179 -27.55 16.07 -15.43
C LYS A 179 -26.07 16.46 -15.37
N PRO A 180 -25.69 17.58 -14.72
CA PRO A 180 -24.29 17.88 -14.42
C PRO A 180 -23.67 16.76 -13.59
N ARG A 181 -22.40 16.42 -13.89
CA ARG A 181 -21.59 15.48 -13.10
C ARG A 181 -20.88 16.22 -11.96
N PRO A 182 -20.74 15.62 -10.76
CA PRO A 182 -19.80 16.09 -9.76
C PRO A 182 -18.35 16.00 -10.28
N SER A 183 -17.50 16.94 -9.86
CA SER A 183 -16.09 17.00 -10.20
C SER A 183 -15.20 16.97 -8.94
N VAL A 184 -13.99 16.43 -9.11
CA VAL A 184 -12.99 16.29 -8.05
C VAL A 184 -12.29 17.64 -7.83
N LYS A 185 -12.28 18.14 -6.59
CA LYS A 185 -11.64 19.41 -6.19
C LYS A 185 -10.98 19.27 -4.81
N THR A 186 -9.88 19.99 -4.53
CA THR A 186 -9.26 19.96 -3.18
C THR A 186 -9.93 20.83 -2.15
N THR A 187 -9.64 20.56 -0.88
CA THR A 187 -9.84 21.43 0.27
C THR A 187 -9.59 22.90 -0.02
N ALA A 188 -8.38 23.29 -0.47
CA ALA A 188 -8.09 24.72 -0.70
C ALA A 188 -8.45 25.23 -2.11
N ALA A 189 -8.78 24.38 -3.09
CA ALA A 189 -9.51 24.80 -4.29
C ALA A 189 -10.98 25.14 -3.97
N VAL A 190 -11.60 24.35 -3.09
CA VAL A 190 -12.91 24.63 -2.48
C VAL A 190 -12.83 25.91 -1.65
N ALA A 191 -11.77 26.13 -0.85
CA ALA A 191 -11.57 27.38 -0.11
C ALA A 191 -11.49 28.61 -1.03
N ALA A 192 -10.64 28.56 -2.06
CA ALA A 192 -10.45 29.65 -3.02
C ALA A 192 -11.70 29.96 -3.87
N SER A 193 -12.72 29.09 -3.85
CA SER A 193 -13.95 29.26 -4.64
C SER A 193 -15.22 28.91 -3.84
N ILE A 194 -15.19 29.11 -2.52
CA ILE A 194 -16.23 28.65 -1.58
C ILE A 194 -17.60 29.28 -1.87
N THR A 195 -17.61 30.54 -2.29
CA THR A 195 -18.78 31.23 -2.81
C THR A 195 -18.55 31.75 -4.23
N VAL A 196 -19.64 31.91 -4.99
CA VAL A 196 -19.64 32.53 -6.32
C VAL A 196 -20.73 33.61 -6.42
N PRO A 197 -20.56 34.66 -7.25
CA PRO A 197 -21.63 35.60 -7.53
C PRO A 197 -22.76 34.94 -8.32
N SER A 198 -24.02 35.23 -7.96
CA SER A 198 -25.20 34.92 -8.77
C SER A 198 -26.18 36.08 -8.67
N GLY A 199 -26.31 36.83 -9.77
CA GLY A 199 -27.05 38.10 -9.82
C GLY A 199 -26.46 39.15 -8.88
N ARG A 200 -27.25 39.63 -7.91
CA ARG A 200 -26.84 40.62 -6.88
C ARG A 200 -26.33 39.99 -5.59
N TYR A 201 -26.25 38.65 -5.51
CA TYR A 201 -25.94 37.92 -4.28
C TYR A 201 -24.68 37.06 -4.44
N SER A 202 -24.05 36.71 -3.32
CA SER A 202 -23.02 35.67 -3.26
C SER A 202 -23.64 34.39 -2.68
N ILE A 203 -23.34 33.24 -3.28
CA ILE A 203 -23.93 31.95 -2.91
C ILE A 203 -22.86 30.86 -2.77
N ASN A 204 -23.09 29.91 -1.85
CA ASN A 204 -22.17 28.80 -1.61
C ASN A 204 -22.08 27.90 -2.85
N ASN A 205 -20.87 27.75 -3.36
CA ASN A 205 -20.59 27.11 -4.64
C ASN A 205 -20.70 25.58 -4.52
N HIS A 206 -19.92 24.98 -3.59
CA HIS A 206 -19.68 23.54 -3.55
C HIS A 206 -20.71 22.75 -2.73
N ARG A 207 -21.05 21.55 -3.20
CA ARG A 207 -21.77 20.53 -2.43
C ARG A 207 -21.18 19.13 -2.64
N THR A 208 -21.09 18.34 -1.58
CA THR A 208 -20.74 16.91 -1.63
C THR A 208 -22.01 16.05 -1.50
N ALA A 209 -21.94 14.80 -1.95
CA ALA A 209 -23.07 13.87 -1.84
C ALA A 209 -23.41 13.51 -0.38
N LEU A 210 -24.64 13.04 -0.15
CA LEU A 210 -24.91 12.18 1.01
C LEU A 210 -24.29 10.79 0.80
N CYS A 211 -24.06 10.07 1.90
CA CYS A 211 -23.83 8.64 1.84
C CYS A 211 -25.14 7.91 1.47
N GLY A 212 -25.01 6.65 1.03
CA GLY A 212 -26.14 5.71 1.07
C GLY A 212 -26.60 5.45 2.51
N ALA A 213 -27.78 4.85 2.66
CA ALA A 213 -28.20 4.32 3.96
C ALA A 213 -27.31 3.12 4.31
N LEU A 214 -26.77 3.07 5.54
CA LEU A 214 -25.79 2.05 5.93
C LEU A 214 -26.36 0.64 5.79
N ALA A 215 -25.69 -0.19 4.99
CA ALA A 215 -26.05 -1.57 4.67
C ALA A 215 -25.46 -2.53 5.74
N LEU A 216 -26.02 -2.47 6.94
CA LEU A 216 -25.60 -3.25 8.11
C LEU A 216 -26.56 -4.41 8.38
N PRO A 217 -26.07 -5.55 8.92
CA PRO A 217 -26.90 -6.70 9.27
C PRO A 217 -27.86 -6.39 10.42
N ALA A 218 -28.83 -7.29 10.64
CA ALA A 218 -29.67 -7.22 11.84
C ALA A 218 -28.84 -7.49 13.10
N ALA A 219 -29.03 -6.67 14.13
CA ALA A 219 -28.43 -6.85 15.44
C ALA A 219 -29.41 -7.54 16.40
N GLU A 220 -28.90 -8.30 17.36
CA GLU A 220 -29.69 -8.77 18.50
C GLU A 220 -29.85 -7.62 19.51
N LEU A 221 -31.10 -7.18 19.74
CA LEU A 221 -31.42 -5.98 20.50
C LEU A 221 -32.40 -6.32 21.64
N THR A 222 -31.98 -6.12 22.89
CA THR A 222 -32.73 -6.56 24.09
C THR A 222 -33.99 -5.75 24.37
N ILE A 223 -34.09 -4.53 23.82
CA ILE A 223 -35.31 -3.73 23.78
C ILE A 223 -35.71 -3.53 22.30
N PRO A 224 -36.98 -3.78 21.91
CA PRO A 224 -37.44 -3.50 20.55
C PRO A 224 -37.16 -2.04 20.13
N PRO A 225 -36.64 -1.77 18.92
CA PRO A 225 -36.19 -0.43 18.56
C PRO A 225 -37.25 0.67 18.71
N TYR A 226 -38.49 0.39 18.31
CA TYR A 226 -39.61 1.32 18.48
C TYR A 226 -39.88 1.65 19.96
N ALA A 227 -39.81 0.65 20.85
CA ALA A 227 -40.02 0.84 22.28
C ALA A 227 -38.91 1.68 22.93
N LEU A 228 -37.65 1.46 22.53
CA LEU A 228 -36.55 2.31 22.96
C LEU A 228 -36.76 3.76 22.47
N GLY A 229 -37.18 3.95 21.22
CA GLY A 229 -37.41 5.29 20.65
C GLY A 229 -38.52 6.07 21.35
N VAL A 230 -39.67 5.42 21.60
CA VAL A 230 -40.79 6.01 22.35
C VAL A 230 -40.36 6.39 23.77
N TRP A 231 -39.54 5.58 24.43
CA TRP A 231 -39.05 5.90 25.78
C TRP A 231 -37.94 6.96 25.78
N LEU A 232 -37.07 7.02 24.77
CA LEU A 232 -36.02 8.05 24.69
C LEU A 232 -36.61 9.46 24.51
N GLY A 233 -37.75 9.59 23.83
CA GLY A 233 -38.58 10.81 23.88
C GLY A 233 -39.37 10.95 25.18
N ASP A 234 -40.68 10.66 25.14
CA ASP A 234 -41.68 10.87 26.22
C ASP A 234 -41.49 10.00 27.49
N GLY A 235 -40.45 9.17 27.58
CA GLY A 235 -40.22 8.26 28.71
C GLY A 235 -39.70 8.92 29.99
N ALA A 236 -40.09 8.37 31.15
CA ALA A 236 -39.56 8.76 32.45
C ALA A 236 -38.12 8.27 32.63
N THR A 237 -37.20 9.16 33.00
CA THR A 237 -35.74 8.93 33.03
C THR A 237 -35.27 7.73 33.87
N ASP A 238 -36.02 7.32 34.89
CA ASP A 238 -35.70 6.27 35.86
C ASP A 238 -36.68 5.06 35.86
N ALA A 239 -37.72 5.11 35.02
CA ALA A 239 -38.86 4.20 35.08
C ALA A 239 -39.37 3.78 33.68
N ALA A 240 -39.98 2.58 33.63
CA ALA A 240 -40.63 2.02 32.43
C ALA A 240 -42.02 2.64 32.20
N LEU A 241 -42.09 3.97 32.18
CA LEU A 241 -43.29 4.78 31.99
C LEU A 241 -43.05 5.78 30.85
N VAL A 242 -44.10 6.14 30.13
CA VAL A 242 -44.09 7.12 29.03
C VAL A 242 -45.30 8.04 29.20
N THR A 243 -45.14 9.36 29.05
CA THR A 243 -46.25 10.32 29.17
C THR A 243 -46.47 11.03 27.84
N THR A 244 -47.61 10.78 27.19
CA THR A 244 -47.87 11.24 25.82
C THR A 244 -49.24 11.91 25.68
N GLY A 245 -49.54 12.45 24.50
CA GLY A 245 -50.81 13.13 24.22
C GLY A 245 -52.02 12.19 24.25
N LEU A 246 -53.15 12.65 24.79
CA LEU A 246 -54.38 11.85 24.96
C LEU A 246 -54.80 11.12 23.66
N GLN A 247 -54.75 11.84 22.55
CA GLN A 247 -55.15 11.38 21.20
C GLN A 247 -54.20 10.35 20.56
N ASP A 248 -53.00 10.16 21.12
CA ASP A 248 -51.92 9.36 20.54
C ASP A 248 -51.67 8.06 21.32
N ALA A 249 -52.21 7.96 22.54
CA ALA A 249 -51.86 6.93 23.52
C ALA A 249 -52.16 5.50 23.04
N ASP A 250 -53.37 5.24 22.54
CA ASP A 250 -53.77 3.91 22.06
C ASP A 250 -52.96 3.46 20.85
N ALA A 251 -52.69 4.37 19.91
CA ALA A 251 -51.88 4.10 18.73
C ALA A 251 -50.40 3.80 19.10
N ILE A 252 -49.85 4.48 20.11
CA ILE A 252 -48.53 4.17 20.64
C ILE A 252 -48.52 2.79 21.32
N VAL A 253 -49.55 2.44 22.11
CA VAL A 253 -49.68 1.10 22.71
C VAL A 253 -49.81 -0.01 21.65
N GLU A 254 -50.66 0.19 20.64
CA GLU A 254 -50.80 -0.73 19.49
C GLU A 254 -49.45 -0.99 18.82
N ARG A 255 -48.68 0.07 18.55
CA ARG A 255 -47.36 -0.02 17.90
C ARG A 255 -46.28 -0.62 18.79
N LEU A 256 -46.33 -0.39 20.11
CA LEU A 256 -45.43 -1.05 21.08
C LEU A 256 -45.66 -2.56 21.09
N VAL A 257 -46.92 -2.99 21.27
CA VAL A 257 -47.30 -4.41 21.32
C VAL A 257 -47.04 -5.11 19.99
N ALA A 258 -47.36 -4.48 18.86
CA ALA A 258 -47.07 -5.02 17.53
C ALA A 258 -45.56 -5.14 17.21
N ASN A 259 -44.70 -4.38 17.91
CA ASN A 259 -43.25 -4.51 17.84
C ASN A 259 -42.67 -5.36 19.00
N GLY A 260 -43.49 -6.17 19.69
CA GLY A 260 -43.03 -7.12 20.71
C GLY A 260 -42.72 -6.53 22.08
N GLN A 261 -43.10 -5.28 22.36
CA GLN A 261 -43.03 -4.69 23.70
C GLN A 261 -44.43 -4.68 24.34
N PRO A 262 -44.71 -5.50 25.37
CA PRO A 262 -45.92 -5.38 26.18
C PRO A 262 -46.06 -3.96 26.73
N ALA A 263 -47.24 -3.36 26.57
CA ALA A 263 -47.55 -2.03 27.05
C ALA A 263 -49.06 -1.87 27.28
N TYR A 264 -49.44 -0.93 28.15
CA TYR A 264 -50.84 -0.53 28.37
C TYR A 264 -50.96 0.91 28.88
N VAL A 265 -52.09 1.58 28.61
CA VAL A 265 -52.37 2.89 29.22
C VAL A 265 -52.72 2.69 30.69
N ARG A 266 -51.87 3.25 31.57
CA ARG A 266 -52.00 3.16 33.04
C ARG A 266 -52.98 4.18 33.61
N ALA A 267 -53.02 5.37 33.03
CA ALA A 267 -53.86 6.48 33.48
C ALA A 267 -54.15 7.46 32.35
N TRP A 268 -55.35 8.04 32.37
CA TRP A 268 -55.81 9.08 31.46
C TRP A 268 -56.01 10.39 32.25
N TYR A 269 -55.61 11.52 31.69
CA TYR A 269 -55.77 12.85 32.29
C TYR A 269 -56.39 13.82 31.26
N PRO A 270 -57.70 13.73 30.98
CA PRO A 270 -58.37 14.53 29.96
C PRO A 270 -58.17 16.04 30.14
N GLU A 271 -58.28 16.52 31.38
CA GLU A 271 -58.07 17.92 31.78
C GLU A 271 -56.63 18.42 31.60
N LYS A 272 -55.67 17.53 31.33
CA LYS A 272 -54.28 17.86 30.97
C LYS A 272 -53.96 17.54 29.50
N GLY A 273 -54.89 16.93 28.76
CA GLY A 273 -54.67 16.48 27.39
C GLY A 273 -53.63 15.36 27.25
N SER A 274 -53.37 14.58 28.31
CA SER A 274 -52.28 13.58 28.36
C SER A 274 -52.70 12.24 28.93
N ALA A 275 -51.95 11.18 28.59
CA ALA A 275 -52.06 9.85 29.18
C ALA A 275 -50.68 9.30 29.57
N THR A 276 -50.63 8.35 30.50
CA THR A 276 -49.40 7.66 30.90
C THR A 276 -49.48 6.18 30.53
N ILE A 277 -48.48 5.71 29.80
CA ILE A 277 -48.31 4.31 29.36
C ILE A 277 -47.28 3.62 30.25
N THR A 278 -47.52 2.36 30.60
CA THR A 278 -46.51 1.47 31.22
C THR A 278 -45.90 0.57 30.15
N LEU A 279 -44.57 0.41 30.14
CA LEU A 279 -43.86 -0.55 29.29
C LEU A 279 -43.72 -1.89 30.02
N GLY A 280 -44.83 -2.63 30.09
CA GLY A 280 -44.98 -3.94 30.71
C GLY A 280 -46.43 -4.44 30.61
N GLU A 281 -46.74 -5.53 31.29
CA GLU A 281 -48.09 -6.13 31.32
C GLU A 281 -48.95 -5.57 32.48
N PRO A 282 -50.29 -5.51 32.32
CA PRO A 282 -51.20 -5.19 33.43
C PRO A 282 -51.10 -6.19 34.59
N ASN A 283 -51.37 -5.73 35.81
CA ASN A 283 -51.64 -6.55 37.00
C ASN A 283 -50.56 -7.52 37.52
N THR A 284 -49.30 -7.45 37.07
CA THR A 284 -48.20 -8.29 37.62
C THR A 284 -47.73 -7.85 39.03
N ARG A 285 -48.57 -8.11 40.03
CA ARG A 285 -48.21 -8.06 41.45
C ARG A 285 -47.29 -9.24 41.77
N THR A 286 -45.98 -8.96 41.77
CA THR A 286 -44.87 -9.86 42.16
C THR A 286 -44.64 -11.13 41.30
N GLU A 287 -43.36 -11.38 41.01
CA GLU A 287 -42.79 -12.58 40.36
C GLU A 287 -43.06 -12.81 38.85
N ARG A 288 -42.07 -13.46 38.21
CA ARG A 288 -42.04 -14.02 36.84
C ARG A 288 -42.65 -13.19 35.69
N LEU A 289 -41.89 -12.19 35.22
CA LEU A 289 -41.86 -11.81 33.79
C LEU A 289 -40.44 -12.05 33.26
N PRO A 290 -40.24 -12.72 32.10
CA PRO A 290 -38.91 -13.02 31.56
C PRO A 290 -38.19 -11.78 31.01
N TYR A 291 -38.94 -10.76 30.58
CA TYR A 291 -38.42 -9.48 30.12
C TYR A 291 -39.01 -8.33 30.94
N ARG A 292 -38.18 -7.34 31.26
CA ARG A 292 -38.60 -6.08 31.88
C ARG A 292 -37.84 -4.95 31.22
N PHE A 293 -38.55 -4.03 30.56
CA PHE A 293 -37.95 -2.86 29.88
C PHE A 293 -36.93 -2.15 30.79
N ARG A 294 -37.29 -1.92 32.07
CA ARG A 294 -36.41 -1.30 33.06
C ARG A 294 -35.11 -2.06 33.31
N THR A 295 -35.12 -3.39 33.30
CA THR A 295 -33.91 -4.21 33.52
C THR A 295 -32.95 -4.09 32.34
N GLU A 296 -33.47 -4.18 31.11
CA GLU A 296 -32.64 -4.04 29.91
C GLU A 296 -32.16 -2.59 29.74
N ALA A 297 -32.96 -1.60 30.13
CA ALA A 297 -32.57 -0.19 30.13
C ALA A 297 -31.47 0.15 31.16
N VAL A 298 -31.35 -0.64 32.25
CA VAL A 298 -30.18 -0.59 33.15
C VAL A 298 -28.94 -1.17 32.46
N LYS A 299 -29.04 -2.35 31.83
CA LYS A 299 -27.92 -2.99 31.11
C LYS A 299 -27.40 -2.14 29.94
N LEU A 300 -28.29 -1.44 29.24
CA LEU A 300 -27.97 -0.50 28.18
C LEU A 300 -27.50 0.88 28.69
N HIS A 301 -27.45 1.08 30.02
CA HIS A 301 -27.03 2.33 30.67
C HIS A 301 -27.81 3.60 30.21
N VAL A 302 -29.07 3.43 29.78
CA VAL A 302 -29.92 4.54 29.32
C VAL A 302 -30.79 5.15 30.43
N LEU A 303 -31.10 4.41 31.50
CA LEU A 303 -31.74 5.00 32.69
C LEU A 303 -30.80 6.02 33.36
N GLY A 304 -31.33 7.18 33.75
CA GLY A 304 -30.54 8.30 34.26
C GLY A 304 -29.74 9.06 33.18
N ASN A 305 -29.53 8.46 32.01
CA ASN A 305 -28.58 8.88 30.99
C ASN A 305 -29.12 8.55 29.58
N LYS A 306 -30.19 9.23 29.16
CA LYS A 306 -30.80 8.96 27.85
C LYS A 306 -29.82 9.28 26.71
N HIS A 307 -29.48 8.25 25.95
CA HIS A 307 -28.64 8.27 24.75
C HIS A 307 -29.07 7.09 23.85
N ILE A 308 -28.54 6.98 22.63
CA ILE A 308 -28.78 5.79 21.78
C ILE A 308 -27.58 4.85 21.89
N PRO A 309 -27.73 3.61 22.39
CA PRO A 309 -26.60 2.68 22.48
C PRO A 309 -26.06 2.32 21.08
N GLY A 310 -24.74 2.22 20.94
CA GLY A 310 -24.07 2.04 19.64
C GLY A 310 -24.55 0.83 18.83
N ALA A 311 -24.99 -0.26 19.49
CA ALA A 311 -25.60 -1.42 18.84
C ALA A 311 -26.86 -1.07 18.02
N TYR A 312 -27.66 -0.08 18.47
CA TYR A 312 -28.81 0.42 17.71
C TYR A 312 -28.38 1.33 16.56
N LEU A 313 -27.33 2.15 16.74
CA LEU A 313 -26.74 2.97 15.67
C LEU A 313 -26.02 2.13 14.59
N ARG A 314 -25.76 0.85 14.84
CA ARG A 314 -25.18 -0.11 13.88
C ARG A 314 -26.09 -1.30 13.53
N ALA A 315 -27.35 -1.26 13.96
CA ALA A 315 -28.37 -2.25 13.61
C ALA A 315 -28.76 -2.16 12.12
N SER A 316 -29.66 -3.05 11.67
CA SER A 316 -30.15 -3.01 10.27
C SER A 316 -30.88 -1.71 9.96
N HIS A 317 -31.04 -1.42 8.66
CA HIS A 317 -31.84 -0.28 8.18
C HIS A 317 -33.21 -0.21 8.88
N ASP A 318 -33.93 -1.33 8.91
CA ASP A 318 -35.30 -1.37 9.45
C ASP A 318 -35.32 -1.23 10.97
N GLN A 319 -34.34 -1.80 11.69
CA GLN A 319 -34.22 -1.61 13.14
C GLN A 319 -33.95 -0.14 13.48
N ARG A 320 -33.06 0.54 12.73
CA ARG A 320 -32.82 1.99 12.87
C ARG A 320 -34.02 2.85 12.49
N LEU A 321 -34.76 2.47 11.44
CA LEU A 321 -35.97 3.16 11.03
C LEU A 321 -37.11 3.01 12.06
N TRP A 322 -37.24 1.85 12.70
CA TRP A 322 -38.18 1.64 13.81
C TRP A 322 -37.80 2.43 15.07
N LEU A 323 -36.50 2.57 15.37
CA LEU A 323 -36.04 3.46 16.44
C LEU A 323 -36.40 4.92 16.16
N LEU A 324 -36.12 5.41 14.94
CA LEU A 324 -36.46 6.77 14.52
C LEU A 324 -37.98 7.01 14.57
N ARG A 325 -38.80 6.01 14.20
CA ARG A 325 -40.26 6.08 14.33
C ARG A 325 -40.72 6.31 15.76
N GLY A 326 -40.17 5.60 16.76
CA GLY A 326 -40.55 5.81 18.16
C GLY A 326 -40.20 7.21 18.69
N LEU A 327 -39.04 7.73 18.30
CA LEU A 327 -38.62 9.10 18.61
C LEU A 327 -39.53 10.14 17.92
N MET A 328 -39.91 9.88 16.67
CA MET A 328 -40.75 10.79 15.89
C MET A 328 -42.22 10.75 16.29
N ASP A 329 -42.71 9.59 16.76
CA ASP A 329 -44.07 9.41 17.28
C ASP A 329 -44.25 10.02 18.68
N THR A 330 -43.16 10.26 19.42
CA THR A 330 -43.15 11.07 20.66
C THR A 330 -42.72 12.52 20.39
N ASP A 331 -41.46 12.87 20.68
CA ASP A 331 -40.84 14.21 20.57
C ASP A 331 -40.73 14.77 19.14
N GLY A 332 -41.12 13.99 18.13
CA GLY A 332 -41.14 14.43 16.73
C GLY A 332 -42.39 15.20 16.30
N HIS A 333 -42.18 16.17 15.44
CA HIS A 333 -43.20 16.84 14.65
C HIS A 333 -42.88 16.69 13.15
N VAL A 334 -43.91 16.63 12.32
CA VAL A 334 -43.75 16.73 10.86
C VAL A 334 -44.59 17.93 10.39
N THR A 335 -43.93 18.94 9.83
CA THR A 335 -44.58 20.19 9.40
C THR A 335 -45.46 19.94 8.17
N THR A 336 -46.41 20.84 7.88
CA THR A 336 -47.29 20.73 6.71
C THR A 336 -46.56 20.74 5.35
N SER A 337 -45.27 21.07 5.33
CA SER A 337 -44.38 21.04 4.16
C SER A 337 -43.49 19.79 4.08
N GLY A 338 -43.62 18.83 5.01
CA GLY A 338 -42.83 17.59 5.03
C GLY A 338 -41.46 17.68 5.71
N GLU A 339 -41.14 18.79 6.40
CA GLU A 339 -39.96 18.87 7.25
C GLU A 339 -40.20 18.07 8.54
N CYS A 340 -39.33 17.10 8.82
CA CYS A 340 -39.34 16.31 10.04
C CYS A 340 -38.46 16.99 11.08
N VAL A 341 -39.00 17.23 12.28
CA VAL A 341 -38.35 17.97 13.36
C VAL A 341 -38.40 17.14 14.63
N TYR A 342 -37.25 16.68 15.12
CA TYR A 342 -37.11 16.10 16.46
C TYR A 342 -36.59 17.19 17.42
N THR A 343 -37.14 17.26 18.63
CA THR A 343 -36.76 18.25 19.64
C THR A 343 -36.18 17.54 20.87
N THR A 344 -35.12 18.09 21.48
CA THR A 344 -34.57 17.55 22.73
C THR A 344 -33.83 18.62 23.54
N THR A 345 -33.78 18.44 24.86
CA THR A 345 -32.95 19.20 25.81
C THR A 345 -31.66 18.47 26.19
N LEU A 346 -31.35 17.33 25.54
CA LEU A 346 -30.18 16.51 25.85
C LEU A 346 -29.16 16.51 24.68
N PRO A 347 -27.93 17.03 24.87
CA PRO A 347 -26.90 17.05 23.83
C PRO A 347 -26.52 15.67 23.27
N ALA A 348 -26.52 14.63 24.10
CA ALA A 348 -26.24 13.27 23.67
C ALA A 348 -27.28 12.77 22.64
N LEU A 349 -28.57 12.85 22.99
CA LEU A 349 -29.65 12.52 22.05
C LEU A 349 -29.65 13.41 20.80
N ARG A 350 -29.27 14.69 20.89
CA ARG A 350 -29.12 15.54 19.70
C ARG A 350 -28.15 14.91 18.70
N ASP A 351 -26.97 14.50 19.14
CA ASP A 351 -25.94 13.99 18.22
C ASP A 351 -26.16 12.53 17.82
N ASP A 352 -26.65 11.69 18.73
CA ASP A 352 -27.02 10.32 18.40
C ASP A 352 -28.20 10.25 17.42
N VAL A 353 -29.22 11.13 17.56
CA VAL A 353 -30.33 11.22 16.60
C VAL A 353 -29.88 11.82 15.28
N ARG A 354 -28.93 12.76 15.26
CA ARG A 354 -28.29 13.21 14.01
C ARG A 354 -27.60 12.03 13.30
N GLU A 355 -26.81 11.23 14.01
CA GLU A 355 -26.16 10.05 13.45
C GLU A 355 -27.17 9.00 12.96
N LEU A 356 -28.22 8.72 13.74
CA LEU A 356 -29.30 7.81 13.34
C LEU A 356 -29.93 8.25 12.01
N ILE A 357 -30.28 9.53 11.88
CA ILE A 357 -30.87 10.11 10.67
C ILE A 357 -29.88 10.07 9.48
N ALA A 358 -28.61 10.42 9.70
CA ALA A 358 -27.57 10.32 8.66
C ALA A 358 -27.37 8.88 8.17
N SER A 359 -27.35 7.91 9.10
CA SER A 359 -27.16 6.49 8.79
C SER A 359 -28.30 5.87 7.95
N LEU A 360 -29.48 6.51 7.94
CA LEU A 360 -30.63 6.15 7.11
C LEU A 360 -30.62 6.86 5.74
N GLY A 361 -29.52 7.53 5.37
CA GLY A 361 -29.36 8.23 4.09
C GLY A 361 -30.11 9.57 4.00
N PHE A 362 -30.60 10.10 5.13
CA PHE A 362 -31.19 11.44 5.20
C PHE A 362 -30.13 12.50 5.54
N LYS A 363 -30.47 13.78 5.33
CA LYS A 363 -29.64 14.91 5.77
C LYS A 363 -30.15 15.49 7.08
N PRO A 364 -29.54 15.20 8.23
CA PRO A 364 -29.78 15.94 9.46
C PRO A 364 -29.13 17.32 9.39
N THR A 365 -29.84 18.30 9.93
CA THR A 365 -29.30 19.59 10.39
C THR A 365 -29.77 19.81 11.83
N TYR A 366 -29.20 20.76 12.56
CA TYR A 366 -29.74 21.14 13.86
C TYR A 366 -29.73 22.66 14.07
N SER A 367 -30.34 23.09 15.17
CA SER A 367 -30.33 24.48 15.64
C SER A 367 -30.56 24.52 17.15
N GLU A 368 -29.86 25.39 17.85
CA GLU A 368 -30.03 25.65 19.28
C GLU A 368 -30.97 26.84 19.52
N HIS A 369 -31.78 26.74 20.57
CA HIS A 369 -32.80 27.70 20.98
C HIS A 369 -32.84 27.79 22.52
N ARG A 370 -33.44 28.86 23.08
CA ARG A 370 -33.65 28.98 24.54
C ARG A 370 -35.09 28.66 24.93
N ALA A 371 -35.28 27.85 25.96
CA ALA A 371 -36.59 27.44 26.47
C ALA A 371 -37.19 28.52 27.38
N ILE A 372 -37.87 29.51 26.80
CA ILE A 372 -38.52 30.59 27.57
C ILE A 372 -39.96 30.21 27.91
N LEU A 373 -40.27 30.05 29.21
CA LEU A 373 -41.60 29.73 29.72
C LEU A 373 -42.03 30.79 30.73
N ARG A 374 -43.17 31.47 30.47
CA ARG A 374 -43.69 32.58 31.30
C ARG A 374 -42.65 33.68 31.60
N GLY A 375 -41.76 33.95 30.64
CA GLY A 375 -40.67 34.92 30.77
C GLY A 375 -39.41 34.43 31.51
N LYS A 376 -39.42 33.23 32.08
CA LYS A 376 -38.22 32.59 32.66
C LYS A 376 -37.51 31.75 31.61
N ASP A 377 -36.19 31.82 31.58
CA ASP A 377 -35.34 30.94 30.77
C ASP A 377 -35.07 29.62 31.52
N HIS A 378 -35.27 28.49 30.84
CA HIS A 378 -35.07 27.14 31.34
C HIS A 378 -33.87 26.42 30.70
N GLY A 379 -33.05 27.12 29.91
CA GLY A 379 -31.83 26.59 29.30
C GLY A 379 -31.94 26.33 27.79
N PRO A 380 -30.90 25.74 27.19
CA PRO A 380 -30.88 25.44 25.76
C PRO A 380 -31.77 24.23 25.42
N TYR A 381 -32.31 24.22 24.20
CA TYR A 381 -32.87 23.05 23.57
C TYR A 381 -32.50 23.02 22.08
N TRP A 382 -32.43 21.83 21.49
CA TRP A 382 -32.04 21.62 20.11
C TRP A 382 -33.21 21.08 19.29
N ARG A 383 -33.33 21.58 18.06
CA ARG A 383 -34.21 21.03 17.03
C ARG A 383 -33.37 20.41 15.93
N VAL A 384 -33.42 19.09 15.81
CA VAL A 384 -32.83 18.33 14.70
C VAL A 384 -33.86 18.29 13.57
N ARG A 385 -33.47 18.75 12.37
CA ARG A 385 -34.35 18.93 11.21
C ARG A 385 -33.84 18.17 10.01
N PHE A 386 -34.72 17.43 9.35
CA PHE A 386 -34.43 16.66 8.16
C PHE A 386 -35.68 16.54 7.25
N THR A 387 -35.54 15.90 6.11
CA THR A 387 -36.66 15.64 5.19
C THR A 387 -36.72 14.15 4.91
N ALA A 388 -37.85 13.51 5.25
CA ALA A 388 -38.14 12.14 4.89
C ALA A 388 -38.86 12.09 3.53
N PHE A 389 -38.60 11.03 2.76
CA PHE A 389 -39.14 10.85 1.41
C PHE A 389 -40.44 10.04 1.42
N ALA A 390 -41.11 9.94 0.26
CA ALA A 390 -42.40 9.25 0.15
C ALA A 390 -42.32 7.77 0.53
N ASP A 391 -41.27 7.10 0.06
CA ASP A 391 -40.87 5.71 0.25
C ASP A 391 -40.51 5.34 1.70
N THR A 392 -40.10 6.31 2.53
CA THR A 392 -39.58 6.03 3.88
C THR A 392 -40.34 6.80 4.97
N PRO A 393 -41.54 6.35 5.40
CA PRO A 393 -42.23 6.92 6.55
C PRO A 393 -41.42 6.78 7.84
N VAL A 394 -41.08 7.92 8.44
CA VAL A 394 -40.30 8.03 9.70
C VAL A 394 -41.17 8.27 10.95
N ALA A 395 -42.49 8.21 10.83
CA ALA A 395 -43.47 8.21 11.92
C ALA A 395 -44.52 7.12 11.63
N THR A 396 -45.33 6.75 12.62
CA THR A 396 -46.43 5.77 12.46
C THR A 396 -47.79 6.28 12.90
N ILE A 397 -47.84 7.26 13.82
CA ILE A 397 -49.11 7.88 14.26
C ILE A 397 -49.79 8.55 13.08
N GLU A 398 -51.08 8.26 12.88
CA GLU A 398 -51.79 8.63 11.66
C GLU A 398 -51.80 10.15 11.41
N ARG A 399 -51.96 11.00 12.43
CA ARG A 399 -51.91 12.47 12.30
C ARG A 399 -50.53 13.01 11.91
N LYS A 400 -49.45 12.29 12.24
CA LYS A 400 -48.06 12.62 11.82
C LYS A 400 -47.78 12.08 10.42
N CYS A 401 -48.43 10.99 10.02
CA CYS A 401 -48.33 10.37 8.70
C CYS A 401 -49.17 11.04 7.60
N ARG A 402 -50.37 11.56 7.93
CA ARG A 402 -51.36 12.15 7.01
C ARG A 402 -50.90 13.48 6.41
N GLN A 403 -50.00 13.42 5.43
CA GLN A 403 -49.54 14.58 4.67
C GLN A 403 -49.75 14.40 3.17
N LYS A 404 -50.41 15.37 2.54
CA LYS A 404 -50.82 15.29 1.12
C LYS A 404 -49.71 15.57 0.11
N LYS A 405 -48.51 15.96 0.56
CA LYS A 405 -47.32 16.21 -0.26
C LYS A 405 -46.05 15.87 0.53
N ARG A 406 -45.58 14.62 0.45
CA ARG A 406 -44.18 14.31 0.77
C ARG A 406 -43.31 14.70 -0.43
N PRO A 407 -42.15 15.35 -0.23
CA PRO A 407 -41.29 15.74 -1.33
C PRO A 407 -40.62 14.51 -1.96
N GLU A 408 -40.47 14.55 -3.29
CA GLU A 408 -39.59 13.64 -4.01
C GLU A 408 -38.11 13.89 -3.66
N ARG A 409 -37.25 12.92 -3.94
CA ARG A 409 -35.80 13.05 -3.83
C ARG A 409 -35.30 14.14 -4.78
N THR A 410 -34.66 15.17 -4.23
CA THR A 410 -34.06 16.27 -4.99
C THR A 410 -32.54 16.30 -4.82
N ALA A 411 -31.83 16.86 -5.80
CA ALA A 411 -30.39 17.13 -5.67
C ALA A 411 -30.04 18.08 -4.50
N ARG A 412 -31.00 18.78 -3.88
CA ARG A 412 -30.79 19.58 -2.66
C ARG A 412 -31.00 18.78 -1.38
N SER A 413 -31.83 17.74 -1.39
CA SER A 413 -31.99 16.83 -0.25
C SER A 413 -30.90 15.77 -0.21
N GLU A 414 -30.39 15.33 -1.36
CA GLU A 414 -29.38 14.25 -1.49
C GLU A 414 -27.91 14.75 -1.50
N SER A 415 -27.68 15.99 -1.08
CA SER A 415 -26.33 16.57 -0.95
C SER A 415 -26.23 17.56 0.20
N ARG A 416 -25.00 17.82 0.67
CA ARG A 416 -24.65 18.80 1.70
C ARG A 416 -23.77 19.89 1.09
N GLN A 417 -23.97 21.15 1.43
CA GLN A 417 -23.08 22.23 0.96
C GLN A 417 -21.82 22.27 1.83
N ILE A 418 -20.69 22.66 1.24
CA ILE A 418 -19.55 23.17 1.99
C ILE A 418 -19.85 24.66 2.22
N VAL A 419 -19.77 25.12 3.47
CA VAL A 419 -20.22 26.47 3.87
C VAL A 419 -19.06 27.38 4.27
N ALA A 420 -17.95 26.80 4.74
CA ALA A 420 -16.69 27.49 4.94
C ALA A 420 -15.52 26.52 4.75
N VAL A 421 -14.36 27.03 4.34
CA VAL A 421 -13.08 26.34 4.51
C VAL A 421 -12.10 27.36 5.09
N ARG A 422 -11.53 27.06 6.26
CA ARG A 422 -10.70 28.01 7.02
C ARG A 422 -9.30 27.44 7.21
N PRO A 423 -8.21 28.18 6.91
CA PRO A 423 -6.87 27.72 7.24
C PRO A 423 -6.72 27.62 8.76
N VAL A 424 -6.09 26.54 9.22
CA VAL A 424 -5.78 26.30 10.64
C VAL A 424 -4.27 26.09 10.83
N LYS A 425 -3.82 26.09 12.09
CA LYS A 425 -2.46 25.65 12.41
C LYS A 425 -2.28 24.22 11.89
N SER A 426 -1.12 23.92 11.30
CA SER A 426 -0.80 22.56 10.85
C SER A 426 -0.98 21.54 11.97
N VAL A 427 -1.64 20.44 11.65
CA VAL A 427 -1.86 19.29 12.53
C VAL A 427 -1.25 18.02 11.92
N ALA A 428 -1.14 16.97 12.75
CA ALA A 428 -0.77 15.65 12.31
C ALA A 428 -1.90 15.04 11.44
N VAL A 429 -1.56 14.57 10.23
CA VAL A 429 -2.52 14.05 9.25
C VAL A 429 -2.07 12.70 8.66
N GLN A 430 -3.02 11.82 8.34
CA GLN A 430 -2.79 10.50 7.70
C GLN A 430 -3.79 10.24 6.57
N CYS A 431 -3.50 9.28 5.69
CA CYS A 431 -4.45 8.82 4.67
C CYS A 431 -4.56 7.30 4.59
N ILE A 432 -5.75 6.82 4.25
CA ILE A 432 -6.03 5.41 3.99
C ILE A 432 -6.52 5.19 2.55
N ALA A 433 -6.35 3.96 2.07
CA ALA A 433 -6.98 3.43 0.86
C ALA A 433 -7.93 2.28 1.25
N VAL A 434 -8.99 2.09 0.46
CA VAL A 434 -10.06 1.11 0.72
C VAL A 434 -10.47 0.36 -0.55
N GLU A 435 -10.95 -0.87 -0.40
CA GLU A 435 -11.34 -1.75 -1.53
C GLU A 435 -12.54 -1.20 -2.34
N SER A 436 -13.45 -0.45 -1.71
CA SER A 436 -14.72 0.03 -2.31
C SER A 436 -14.51 0.58 -3.71
N GLU A 437 -15.34 0.17 -4.68
CA GLU A 437 -15.24 0.56 -6.09
C GLU A 437 -15.02 2.08 -6.26
N THR A 438 -15.78 2.88 -5.50
CA THR A 438 -15.74 4.35 -5.50
C THR A 438 -14.46 4.98 -4.92
N LYS A 439 -13.60 4.18 -4.26
CA LYS A 439 -12.41 4.60 -3.49
C LYS A 439 -12.70 5.57 -2.34
N GLN A 440 -13.96 5.71 -1.94
CA GLN A 440 -14.41 6.60 -0.88
C GLN A 440 -14.70 5.85 0.42
N TYR A 441 -14.36 6.45 1.55
CA TYR A 441 -14.75 6.02 2.90
C TYR A 441 -15.43 7.16 3.67
N LEU A 442 -16.25 6.82 4.66
CA LEU A 442 -17.08 7.76 5.40
C LEU A 442 -16.40 8.29 6.66
N VAL A 443 -16.41 9.61 6.83
CA VAL A 443 -15.87 10.32 8.00
C VAL A 443 -16.90 11.18 8.72
N THR A 444 -16.70 11.43 10.01
CA THR A 444 -17.63 12.11 10.96
C THR A 444 -18.96 11.40 11.21
N ARG A 445 -19.69 11.83 12.26
CA ARG A 445 -21.07 11.40 12.53
C ARG A 445 -22.09 11.76 11.43
N SER A 446 -21.77 12.70 10.53
CA SER A 446 -22.59 12.97 9.34
C SER A 446 -22.24 12.10 8.12
N LEU A 447 -21.25 11.20 8.22
CA LEU A 447 -20.93 10.22 7.16
C LEU A 447 -20.59 10.89 5.82
N ILE A 448 -19.39 11.48 5.71
CA ILE A 448 -18.93 12.32 4.58
C ILE A 448 -17.84 11.57 3.76
N PRO A 449 -17.90 11.53 2.41
CA PRO A 449 -16.95 10.76 1.57
C PRO A 449 -15.75 11.56 0.97
N THR A 450 -14.63 10.89 0.65
CA THR A 450 -13.28 11.44 0.26
C THR A 450 -12.50 10.60 -0.81
N HIS A 451 -11.27 10.95 -1.28
CA HIS A 451 -10.58 10.37 -2.48
C HIS A 451 -9.00 10.53 -2.60
N ASN A 452 -8.33 9.88 -3.58
CA ASN A 452 -6.86 9.81 -3.90
C ASN A 452 -6.63 9.78 -5.47
N THR A 453 -5.57 10.06 -6.27
CA THR A 453 -4.13 10.51 -6.38
C THR A 453 -4.01 11.25 -7.78
N THR A 454 -2.86 11.47 -8.48
CA THR A 454 -2.87 12.06 -9.89
C THR A 454 -1.77 11.74 -10.94
N TYR A 455 -0.46 11.92 -10.72
CA TYR A 455 0.47 12.31 -11.81
C TYR A 455 0.54 11.45 -13.09
N GLY A 456 0.60 10.11 -13.00
CA GLY A 456 0.78 9.23 -14.17
C GLY A 456 -0.33 9.38 -15.22
N ALA A 457 -1.55 9.71 -14.77
CA ALA A 457 -2.69 10.01 -15.63
C ALA A 457 -2.42 11.21 -16.57
N GLY A 458 -1.81 12.29 -16.06
CA GLY A 458 -1.52 13.49 -16.84
C GLY A 458 -0.52 13.26 -17.97
N MET A 459 0.47 12.37 -17.75
CA MET A 459 1.40 11.95 -18.81
C MET A 459 0.65 11.19 -19.92
N MET A 460 -0.22 10.24 -19.57
CA MET A 460 -0.96 9.44 -20.55
C MET A 460 -2.06 10.22 -21.27
N MET A 461 -2.70 11.19 -20.61
CA MET A 461 -3.58 12.16 -21.28
C MET A 461 -2.80 13.00 -22.30
N THR A 462 -1.60 13.47 -21.94
CA THR A 462 -0.75 14.23 -22.87
C THR A 462 -0.36 13.36 -24.07
N ALA A 463 -0.02 12.09 -23.85
CA ALA A 463 0.27 11.14 -24.92
C ALA A 463 -0.93 10.95 -25.88
N LEU A 464 -2.14 10.79 -25.33
CA LEU A 464 -3.38 10.67 -26.10
C LEU A 464 -3.70 11.95 -26.91
N LEU A 465 -3.46 13.14 -26.34
CA LEU A 465 -3.69 14.44 -26.98
C LEU A 465 -2.64 14.79 -28.05
N MET A 466 -1.41 14.29 -27.91
CA MET A 466 -0.37 14.42 -28.94
C MET A 466 -0.49 13.39 -30.07
N ASN A 467 -1.26 12.32 -29.86
CA ASN A 467 -1.37 11.22 -30.80
C ASN A 467 -1.93 11.64 -32.17
N ARG A 468 -1.26 11.20 -33.24
CA ARG A 468 -1.68 11.41 -34.63
C ARG A 468 -2.28 10.14 -35.27
N ARG A 469 -2.07 8.96 -34.68
CA ARG A 469 -2.53 7.67 -35.22
C ARG A 469 -4.04 7.51 -35.05
N PRO A 470 -4.81 7.26 -36.12
CA PRO A 470 -6.22 6.89 -36.02
C PRO A 470 -6.40 5.59 -35.23
N ASN A 471 -7.44 5.52 -34.40
CA ASN A 471 -7.84 4.36 -33.60
C ASN A 471 -6.71 3.73 -32.76
N GLY A 472 -5.71 4.53 -32.36
CA GLY A 472 -4.59 4.09 -31.54
C GLY A 472 -5.01 3.76 -30.11
N GLU A 473 -4.58 2.61 -29.59
CA GLU A 473 -4.88 2.18 -28.22
C GLU A 473 -3.73 2.51 -27.26
N PHE A 474 -4.05 3.17 -26.16
CA PHE A 474 -3.15 3.50 -25.06
C PHE A 474 -3.64 2.79 -23.79
N LEU A 475 -2.69 2.32 -22.98
CA LEU A 475 -2.96 1.60 -21.73
C LEU A 475 -2.25 2.28 -20.56
N LEU A 476 -2.96 2.52 -19.46
CA LEU A 476 -2.35 2.73 -18.15
C LEU A 476 -2.76 1.57 -17.24
N THR A 477 -1.78 0.91 -16.63
CA THR A 477 -1.99 -0.28 -15.78
C THR A 477 -1.45 -0.09 -14.38
N GLY A 478 -2.31 -0.23 -13.37
CA GLY A 478 -1.91 -0.31 -11.96
C GLY A 478 -1.93 -1.75 -11.43
N PRO A 479 -1.20 -2.07 -10.34
CA PRO A 479 -1.17 -3.42 -9.75
C PRO A 479 -2.51 -3.93 -9.24
N THR A 480 -3.45 -3.03 -8.96
CA THR A 480 -4.78 -3.35 -8.44
C THR A 480 -5.84 -2.56 -9.18
N HIS A 481 -7.09 -3.04 -9.11
CA HIS A 481 -8.26 -2.28 -9.56
C HIS A 481 -8.29 -0.89 -8.91
N ASP A 482 -7.93 -0.81 -7.61
CA ASP A 482 -7.97 0.43 -6.84
C ASP A 482 -7.04 1.52 -7.36
N ILE A 483 -5.78 1.16 -7.67
CA ILE A 483 -4.78 2.10 -8.19
C ILE A 483 -5.13 2.51 -9.63
N SER A 484 -5.82 1.63 -10.36
CA SER A 484 -6.32 1.89 -11.72
C SER A 484 -7.50 2.86 -11.70
N GLU A 485 -8.48 2.67 -10.81
CA GLU A 485 -9.59 3.62 -10.57
C GLU A 485 -9.08 5.01 -10.19
N ILE A 486 -8.11 5.07 -9.28
CA ILE A 486 -7.43 6.30 -8.86
C ILE A 486 -6.83 7.05 -10.06
N ALA A 487 -6.18 6.34 -11.00
CA ALA A 487 -5.63 6.94 -12.20
C ALA A 487 -6.72 7.35 -13.23
N TYR A 488 -7.88 6.69 -13.25
CA TYR A 488 -9.02 7.12 -14.06
C TYR A 488 -9.70 8.39 -13.52
N GLY A 489 -10.00 8.43 -12.22
CA GLY A 489 -10.57 9.61 -11.55
C GLY A 489 -9.65 10.83 -11.62
N ALA A 490 -8.32 10.61 -11.60
CA ALA A 490 -7.34 11.64 -11.92
C ALA A 490 -7.49 12.19 -13.34
N ALA A 491 -7.60 11.31 -14.34
CA ALA A 491 -7.69 11.68 -15.75
C ALA A 491 -9.02 12.42 -16.07
N GLU A 492 -10.16 11.90 -15.60
CA GLU A 492 -11.45 12.58 -15.75
C GLU A 492 -11.46 13.93 -15.01
N GLY A 493 -10.90 13.98 -13.79
CA GLY A 493 -10.76 15.22 -13.03
C GLY A 493 -9.97 16.31 -13.76
N MET A 494 -8.92 15.97 -14.51
CA MET A 494 -8.20 16.95 -15.35
C MET A 494 -9.06 17.50 -16.50
N ILE A 495 -9.95 16.68 -17.08
CA ILE A 495 -10.92 17.10 -18.12
C ILE A 495 -11.95 18.08 -17.53
N GLU A 496 -12.49 17.73 -16.35
CA GLU A 496 -13.42 18.59 -15.63
C GLU A 496 -12.75 19.91 -15.17
N ALA A 497 -11.48 19.89 -14.75
CA ALA A 497 -10.75 21.09 -14.32
C ALA A 497 -10.42 22.08 -15.46
N ASP A 498 -10.17 21.62 -16.69
CA ASP A 498 -10.08 22.51 -17.87
C ASP A 498 -11.46 23.05 -18.27
N ASP A 499 -12.52 22.23 -18.30
CA ASP A 499 -13.88 22.72 -18.57
C ASP A 499 -14.35 23.71 -17.51
N ASP A 500 -14.01 23.48 -16.25
CA ASP A 500 -14.19 24.44 -15.18
C ASP A 500 -13.47 25.74 -15.52
N TRP A 501 -12.15 25.73 -15.71
CA TRP A 501 -11.39 26.97 -15.84
C TRP A 501 -11.70 27.75 -17.11
N GLN A 502 -11.85 27.12 -18.28
CA GLN A 502 -12.22 27.83 -19.52
C GLN A 502 -13.57 28.56 -19.35
N ARG A 503 -14.54 27.87 -18.74
CA ARG A 503 -15.84 28.46 -18.38
C ARG A 503 -15.79 29.36 -17.14
N GLN A 504 -14.64 29.57 -16.50
CA GLN A 504 -14.45 30.67 -15.53
C GLN A 504 -13.90 31.91 -16.24
N GLU A 505 -12.94 31.71 -17.13
CA GLU A 505 -12.11 32.75 -17.76
C GLU A 505 -12.80 33.43 -18.96
N ASN A 506 -13.35 32.63 -19.88
CA ASN A 506 -13.84 33.09 -21.18
C ASN A 506 -15.26 32.58 -21.52
N GLY A 507 -15.88 31.83 -20.62
CA GLY A 507 -17.25 31.32 -20.75
C GLY A 507 -17.43 30.17 -21.77
N GLN A 508 -16.37 29.75 -22.47
CA GLN A 508 -16.43 28.64 -23.40
C GLN A 508 -16.19 27.30 -22.70
N GLU A 509 -16.83 26.25 -23.22
CA GLU A 509 -16.54 24.87 -22.85
C GLU A 509 -15.05 24.51 -22.96
N GLY A 510 -14.59 23.63 -22.07
CA GLY A 510 -13.24 23.10 -21.98
C GLY A 510 -12.70 22.62 -23.31
N TYR A 511 -11.43 22.92 -23.57
CA TYR A 511 -10.71 22.31 -24.68
C TYR A 511 -10.73 20.78 -24.53
N LEU A 512 -10.48 20.26 -23.33
CA LEU A 512 -10.42 18.81 -23.10
C LEU A 512 -11.76 18.12 -23.38
N LYS A 513 -12.92 18.66 -22.99
CA LYS A 513 -14.24 18.06 -23.33
C LYS A 513 -14.54 18.09 -24.84
N LYS A 514 -14.02 19.09 -25.56
CA LYS A 514 -14.14 19.20 -27.03
C LYS A 514 -13.30 18.19 -27.79
N VAL A 515 -12.21 17.66 -27.22
CA VAL A 515 -11.35 16.65 -27.89
C VAL A 515 -11.42 15.25 -27.27
N LEU A 516 -11.81 15.11 -26.01
CA LEU A 516 -11.90 13.84 -25.28
C LEU A 516 -13.35 13.50 -24.91
N HIS A 517 -13.60 12.22 -24.65
CA HIS A 517 -14.88 11.66 -24.26
C HIS A 517 -14.69 10.59 -23.18
N SER A 518 -15.17 10.84 -21.97
CA SER A 518 -15.17 9.85 -20.88
C SER A 518 -16.17 8.73 -21.16
N ARG A 519 -15.72 7.49 -21.03
CA ARG A 519 -16.53 6.26 -21.08
C ARG A 519 -16.29 5.49 -19.80
N ASP A 520 -16.84 6.04 -18.72
CA ASP A 520 -16.63 5.66 -17.33
C ASP A 520 -16.89 4.17 -17.06
N HIS A 521 -17.95 3.60 -17.63
CA HIS A 521 -18.27 2.16 -17.56
C HIS A 521 -17.24 1.23 -18.24
N LEU A 522 -16.30 1.77 -19.02
CA LEU A 522 -15.16 1.06 -19.61
C LEU A 522 -13.80 1.60 -19.11
N LYS A 523 -13.80 2.52 -18.12
CA LYS A 523 -12.62 3.25 -17.62
C LYS A 523 -11.71 3.74 -18.76
N THR A 524 -12.36 4.28 -19.79
CA THR A 524 -11.74 4.68 -21.06
C THR A 524 -11.94 6.17 -21.33
N LEU A 525 -10.93 6.83 -21.92
CA LEU A 525 -11.03 8.16 -22.52
C LEU A 525 -10.81 8.06 -24.04
N GLU A 526 -11.74 8.60 -24.83
CA GLU A 526 -11.74 8.48 -26.30
C GLU A 526 -11.48 9.84 -26.97
N HIS A 527 -10.46 9.93 -27.83
CA HIS A 527 -10.05 11.16 -28.51
C HIS A 527 -10.84 11.37 -29.80
N ARG A 528 -11.87 12.22 -29.72
CA ARG A 528 -12.94 12.45 -30.71
C ARG A 528 -12.47 12.74 -32.14
N ARG A 529 -11.24 13.24 -32.32
CA ARG A 529 -10.67 13.59 -33.64
C ARG A 529 -9.92 12.45 -34.34
N THR A 530 -9.49 11.43 -33.60
CA THR A 530 -8.71 10.30 -34.14
C THR A 530 -9.32 8.93 -33.84
N GLY A 531 -10.32 8.84 -32.95
CA GLY A 531 -10.84 7.56 -32.46
C GLY A 531 -9.87 6.79 -31.56
N ALA A 532 -8.71 7.37 -31.23
CA ALA A 532 -7.75 6.80 -30.30
C ALA A 532 -8.32 6.74 -28.89
N SER A 533 -7.92 5.75 -28.09
CA SER A 533 -8.44 5.56 -26.73
C SER A 533 -7.32 5.34 -25.71
N LEU A 534 -7.48 5.90 -24.51
CA LEU A 534 -6.71 5.54 -23.32
C LEU A 534 -7.62 4.71 -22.42
N LYS A 535 -7.29 3.42 -22.25
CA LYS A 535 -7.97 2.51 -21.33
C LYS A 535 -7.14 2.42 -20.05
N ILE A 536 -7.80 2.42 -18.90
CA ILE A 536 -7.16 2.34 -17.59
C ILE A 536 -7.67 1.07 -16.90
N LYS A 537 -6.75 0.18 -16.48
CA LYS A 537 -7.07 -1.20 -16.07
C LYS A 537 -6.13 -1.73 -15.00
N THR A 538 -6.62 -2.68 -14.21
CA THR A 538 -5.76 -3.59 -13.43
C THR A 538 -4.70 -4.26 -14.32
N PHE A 539 -3.53 -4.55 -13.79
CA PHE A 539 -2.53 -5.37 -14.46
C PHE A 539 -2.92 -6.86 -14.36
N ASP A 540 -3.22 -7.48 -15.50
CA ASP A 540 -3.59 -8.90 -15.61
C ASP A 540 -3.25 -9.48 -17.01
N MET A 541 -3.60 -10.76 -17.23
CA MET A 541 -3.38 -11.46 -18.50
C MET A 541 -4.30 -11.01 -19.64
N ASP A 542 -5.49 -10.49 -19.33
CA ASP A 542 -6.49 -10.08 -20.32
C ASP A 542 -6.16 -8.71 -20.89
N VAL A 543 -5.46 -7.85 -20.14
CA VAL A 543 -4.91 -6.58 -20.63
C VAL A 543 -3.90 -6.77 -21.77
N ALA A 544 -3.11 -7.84 -21.73
CA ALA A 544 -2.08 -8.10 -22.74
C ALA A 544 -2.57 -8.87 -23.97
N THR A 545 -3.76 -9.47 -23.92
CA THR A 545 -4.22 -10.41 -24.95
C THR A 545 -4.76 -9.69 -26.19
N GLY A 546 -4.04 -9.82 -27.30
CA GLY A 546 -4.45 -9.32 -28.64
C GLY A 546 -4.24 -7.83 -28.90
N VAL A 547 -3.79 -7.05 -27.91
CA VAL A 547 -3.66 -5.59 -28.02
C VAL A 547 -2.38 -5.18 -28.77
N LYS A 548 -2.47 -4.13 -29.61
CA LYS A 548 -1.33 -3.50 -30.32
C LYS A 548 -1.16 -2.04 -29.87
N PRO A 549 -0.62 -1.79 -28.66
CA PRO A 549 -0.66 -0.47 -28.05
C PRO A 549 0.29 0.54 -28.71
N VAL A 550 -0.12 1.81 -28.70
CA VAL A 550 0.63 3.00 -29.13
C VAL A 550 1.34 3.65 -27.94
N GLY A 551 0.84 3.45 -26.72
CA GLY A 551 1.55 3.80 -25.48
C GLY A 551 1.09 2.92 -24.34
N VAL A 552 2.03 2.46 -23.52
CA VAL A 552 1.75 1.74 -22.27
C VAL A 552 2.44 2.48 -21.13
N LEU A 553 1.75 2.68 -20.00
CA LEU A 553 2.36 3.06 -18.73
C LEU A 553 2.02 2.00 -17.69
N VAL A 554 3.04 1.34 -17.17
CA VAL A 554 2.98 0.41 -16.05
C VAL A 554 3.36 1.18 -14.78
N ASP A 555 2.42 1.33 -13.85
CA ASP A 555 2.61 2.05 -12.59
C ASP A 555 2.87 1.08 -11.44
N GLU A 556 3.63 1.50 -10.42
CA GLU A 556 4.01 0.71 -9.24
C GLU A 556 4.58 -0.70 -9.55
N LEU A 557 5.58 -0.78 -10.45
CA LEU A 557 6.19 -2.06 -10.87
C LEU A 557 6.64 -2.96 -9.71
N HIS A 558 7.17 -2.40 -8.61
CA HIS A 558 7.58 -3.18 -7.43
C HIS A 558 6.43 -3.96 -6.74
N VAL A 559 5.17 -3.56 -6.95
CA VAL A 559 3.99 -4.32 -6.54
C VAL A 559 3.64 -5.34 -7.62
N ILE A 560 3.63 -4.93 -8.88
CA ILE A 560 3.34 -5.80 -10.04
C ILE A 560 4.31 -6.99 -10.12
N SER A 561 5.57 -6.82 -9.73
CA SER A 561 6.57 -7.89 -9.71
C SER A 561 6.26 -9.03 -8.75
N LYS A 562 5.28 -8.88 -7.85
CA LYS A 562 4.80 -9.95 -6.97
C LYS A 562 3.77 -10.87 -7.66
N ASP A 563 3.29 -10.57 -8.88
CA ASP A 563 2.51 -11.50 -9.72
C ASP A 563 3.42 -12.42 -10.55
N LYS A 564 3.21 -13.73 -10.40
CA LYS A 564 3.84 -14.81 -11.20
C LYS A 564 3.70 -14.65 -12.72
N ASN A 565 2.68 -13.94 -13.20
CA ASN A 565 2.45 -13.66 -14.61
C ASN A 565 3.20 -12.43 -15.14
N ALA A 566 3.78 -11.59 -14.28
CA ALA A 566 4.27 -10.26 -14.68
C ALA A 566 5.26 -10.31 -15.86
N SER A 567 6.17 -11.28 -15.89
CA SER A 567 7.10 -11.46 -17.01
C SER A 567 6.41 -11.80 -18.33
N ARG A 568 5.29 -12.51 -18.29
CA ARG A 568 4.49 -12.88 -19.47
C ARG A 568 3.66 -11.71 -19.97
N VAL A 569 2.97 -11.01 -19.06
CA VAL A 569 2.16 -9.82 -19.37
C VAL A 569 3.03 -8.69 -19.93
N LEU A 570 4.15 -8.36 -19.27
CA LEU A 570 5.10 -7.36 -19.77
C LEU A 570 5.69 -7.78 -21.12
N GLY A 571 6.05 -9.06 -21.30
CA GLY A 571 6.55 -9.60 -22.57
C GLY A 571 5.54 -9.45 -23.71
N GLN A 572 4.27 -9.79 -23.48
CA GLN A 572 3.19 -9.66 -24.45
C GLN A 572 2.91 -8.19 -24.81
N LEU A 573 2.81 -7.28 -23.81
CA LEU A 573 2.61 -5.84 -24.05
C LEU A 573 3.79 -5.21 -24.80
N ARG A 574 5.03 -5.61 -24.47
CA ARG A 574 6.24 -5.21 -25.20
C ARG A 574 6.25 -5.77 -26.63
N GLY A 575 5.72 -6.97 -26.86
CA GLY A 575 5.58 -7.60 -28.17
C GLY A 575 4.53 -6.92 -29.06
N GLY A 576 3.35 -6.61 -28.51
CA GLY A 576 2.27 -5.92 -29.21
C GLY A 576 2.66 -4.53 -29.73
N ARG A 577 3.64 -3.86 -29.09
CA ARG A 577 4.19 -2.57 -29.54
C ARG A 577 5.01 -2.67 -30.84
N ILE A 578 5.51 -3.85 -31.22
CA ILE A 578 6.51 -4.00 -32.30
C ILE A 578 5.96 -3.52 -33.66
N SER A 579 4.67 -3.71 -33.93
CA SER A 579 4.02 -3.24 -35.16
C SER A 579 3.77 -1.72 -35.21
N ASN A 580 4.15 -0.98 -34.17
CA ASN A 580 3.89 0.46 -34.03
C ASN A 580 5.23 1.20 -33.87
N THR A 581 5.74 1.79 -34.95
CA THR A 581 7.02 2.52 -34.95
C THR A 581 6.95 3.80 -34.12
N GLU A 582 5.76 4.35 -33.84
CA GLU A 582 5.56 5.53 -33.00
C GLU A 582 5.41 5.21 -31.49
N ALA A 583 5.39 3.92 -31.10
CA ALA A 583 4.96 3.50 -29.77
C ALA A 583 6.01 3.62 -28.65
N PHE A 584 5.55 3.84 -27.41
CA PHE A 584 6.38 3.86 -26.20
C PHE A 584 5.89 2.90 -25.10
N PHE A 585 6.79 2.57 -24.17
CA PHE A 585 6.51 1.74 -23.00
C PHE A 585 7.16 2.36 -21.75
N ALA A 586 6.34 3.00 -20.91
CA ALA A 586 6.77 3.60 -19.66
C ALA A 586 6.57 2.64 -18.48
N ILE A 587 7.53 2.65 -17.56
CA ILE A 587 7.46 2.08 -16.22
C ILE A 587 7.67 3.25 -15.24
N ILE A 588 6.78 3.37 -14.26
CA ILE A 588 6.95 4.21 -13.07
C ILE A 588 6.90 3.28 -11.85
N THR A 589 7.79 3.47 -10.90
CA THR A 589 7.79 2.71 -9.64
C THR A 589 8.58 3.44 -8.56
N THR A 590 8.32 3.05 -7.32
CA THR A 590 9.23 3.27 -6.18
C THR A 590 10.10 2.03 -5.98
N GLN A 591 11.07 2.08 -5.06
CA GLN A 591 11.85 0.89 -4.71
C GLN A 591 11.00 -0.12 -3.92
N SER A 592 11.37 -1.40 -4.00
CA SER A 592 10.76 -2.50 -3.26
C SER A 592 11.14 -2.50 -1.77
N ASP A 593 10.21 -2.89 -0.90
CA ASP A 593 10.43 -3.17 0.53
C ASP A 593 11.16 -4.50 0.81
N GLU A 594 11.21 -5.35 -0.21
CA GLU A 594 11.96 -6.61 -0.27
C GLU A 594 13.09 -6.52 -1.32
N PRO A 595 14.14 -7.36 -1.26
CA PRO A 595 15.16 -7.42 -2.30
C PRO A 595 14.53 -7.58 -3.71
N PRO A 596 14.90 -6.78 -4.72
CA PRO A 596 14.33 -6.92 -6.06
C PRO A 596 14.52 -8.31 -6.65
N VAL A 597 13.44 -8.89 -7.18
CA VAL A 597 13.43 -10.21 -7.87
C VAL A 597 12.70 -10.15 -9.21
N GLY A 598 12.90 -11.16 -10.06
CA GLY A 598 12.17 -11.35 -11.31
C GLY A 598 12.17 -10.11 -12.23
N VAL A 599 10.99 -9.64 -12.59
CA VAL A 599 10.84 -8.49 -13.52
C VAL A 599 11.33 -7.17 -12.94
N MET A 600 11.23 -6.95 -11.63
CA MET A 600 11.73 -5.72 -11.00
C MET A 600 13.26 -5.71 -11.04
N ALA A 601 13.91 -6.82 -10.67
CA ALA A 601 15.35 -6.96 -10.78
C ALA A 601 15.84 -6.80 -12.23
N THR A 602 15.12 -7.39 -13.19
CA THR A 602 15.48 -7.38 -14.62
C THR A 602 15.39 -5.97 -15.22
N GLU A 603 14.25 -5.28 -15.02
CA GLU A 603 14.05 -3.94 -15.59
C GLU A 603 14.90 -2.88 -14.86
N LEU A 604 15.09 -2.98 -13.53
CA LEU A 604 15.98 -2.10 -12.77
C LEU A 604 17.45 -2.27 -13.20
N SER A 605 17.92 -3.51 -13.33
CA SER A 605 19.30 -3.80 -13.78
C SER A 605 19.54 -3.31 -15.20
N LYS A 606 18.56 -3.48 -16.09
CA LYS A 606 18.60 -2.94 -17.46
C LYS A 606 18.61 -1.42 -17.47
N ALA A 607 17.78 -0.77 -16.66
CA ALA A 607 17.70 0.69 -16.58
C ALA A 607 19.02 1.30 -16.06
N ARG A 608 19.61 0.72 -15.01
CA ARG A 608 20.97 1.07 -14.55
C ARG A 608 22.01 0.85 -15.65
N ALA A 609 22.01 -0.30 -16.32
CA ALA A 609 22.99 -0.57 -17.38
C ALA A 609 22.90 0.43 -18.56
N ILE A 610 21.70 0.89 -18.92
CA ILE A 610 21.51 1.95 -19.94
C ILE A 610 21.98 3.31 -19.43
N ARG A 611 21.56 3.71 -18.21
CA ARG A 611 22.01 4.97 -17.57
C ARG A 611 23.54 5.03 -17.47
N ASP A 612 24.17 3.97 -17.00
CA ASP A 612 25.61 3.92 -16.77
C ASP A 612 26.42 3.80 -18.09
N GLY A 613 25.76 3.71 -19.26
CA GLY A 613 26.40 3.51 -20.57
C GLY A 613 26.96 2.09 -20.79
N ARG A 614 26.69 1.15 -19.88
CA ARG A 614 27.13 -0.26 -19.93
C ARG A 614 26.30 -1.10 -20.93
N ALA A 615 25.13 -0.62 -21.34
CA ALA A 615 24.29 -1.21 -22.38
C ALA A 615 23.66 -0.12 -23.27
N HIS A 616 23.43 -0.43 -24.54
CA HIS A 616 22.64 0.42 -25.43
C HIS A 616 21.15 0.06 -25.34
N GLY A 617 20.25 1.04 -25.48
CA GLY A 617 18.81 0.79 -25.42
C GLY A 617 17.93 2.00 -25.75
N ASP A 618 16.65 1.73 -25.97
CA ASP A 618 15.59 2.68 -26.34
C ASP A 618 14.86 3.31 -25.13
N THR A 619 15.31 3.02 -23.91
CA THR A 619 14.67 3.37 -22.65
C THR A 619 15.38 4.53 -21.96
N LEU A 620 14.72 5.69 -21.84
CA LEU A 620 15.17 6.77 -20.95
C LEU A 620 15.07 6.27 -19.51
N SER A 621 16.20 6.23 -18.81
CA SER A 621 16.31 5.58 -17.49
C SER A 621 16.65 6.63 -16.43
N VAL A 622 15.63 7.07 -15.68
CA VAL A 622 15.73 8.12 -14.66
C VAL A 622 15.52 7.51 -13.28
N LEU A 623 16.60 7.41 -12.50
CA LEU A 623 16.59 6.75 -11.19
C LEU A 623 17.03 7.74 -10.11
N TYR A 624 16.10 8.15 -9.25
CA TYR A 624 16.40 8.89 -8.03
C TYR A 624 16.85 7.91 -6.94
N GLU A 625 18.08 7.39 -7.09
CA GLU A 625 18.74 6.50 -6.13
C GLU A 625 20.07 7.11 -5.67
N PHE A 626 20.54 6.74 -4.48
CA PHE A 626 21.80 7.26 -3.96
C PHE A 626 23.03 6.68 -4.70
N PRO A 627 24.11 7.47 -4.86
CA PRO A 627 25.44 6.96 -5.23
C PRO A 627 25.86 5.77 -4.34
N PRO A 628 26.56 4.74 -4.86
CA PRO A 628 26.77 3.46 -4.16
C PRO A 628 27.45 3.58 -2.80
N GLU A 629 28.33 4.56 -2.60
CA GLU A 629 29.05 4.84 -1.36
C GLU A 629 28.21 5.61 -0.32
N ILE A 630 26.99 6.01 -0.65
CA ILE A 630 25.93 6.43 0.29
C ILE A 630 24.93 5.28 0.47
N ALA A 631 24.41 4.71 -0.62
CA ALA A 631 23.38 3.66 -0.59
C ALA A 631 23.79 2.44 0.26
N ASN A 632 25.04 1.99 0.13
CA ASN A 632 25.57 0.83 0.86
C ASN A 632 26.05 1.15 2.30
N SER A 633 25.78 2.36 2.82
CA SER A 633 26.28 2.82 4.12
C SER A 633 25.15 3.37 4.99
N ILE A 634 24.68 2.56 5.94
CA ILE A 634 23.60 2.91 6.88
C ILE A 634 23.85 4.28 7.55
N PRO A 635 25.02 4.58 8.15
CA PRO A 635 25.26 5.88 8.78
C PRO A 635 25.26 7.07 7.81
N ARG A 636 25.38 6.85 6.49
CA ARG A 636 25.34 7.92 5.48
C ARG A 636 23.93 8.20 5.01
N TRP A 637 23.16 7.19 4.60
CA TRP A 637 21.77 7.46 4.21
C TRP A 637 20.85 7.79 5.40
N TYR A 638 21.33 7.60 6.64
CA TYR A 638 20.73 8.18 7.85
C TYR A 638 20.92 9.72 7.97
N ASP A 639 21.87 10.34 7.25
CA ASP A 639 22.08 11.79 7.28
C ASP A 639 21.06 12.51 6.38
N SER A 640 20.11 13.20 7.01
CA SER A 640 19.02 13.91 6.35
C SER A 640 19.47 14.98 5.35
N LYS A 641 20.70 15.48 5.50
CA LYS A 641 21.34 16.43 4.57
C LYS A 641 21.58 15.84 3.19
N LEU A 642 21.59 14.51 3.06
CA LEU A 642 21.78 13.82 1.78
C LEU A 642 20.45 13.51 1.07
N TRP A 643 19.33 13.41 1.79
CA TRP A 643 18.02 13.09 1.22
C TRP A 643 17.54 13.99 0.07
N PRO A 644 17.85 15.31 0.03
CA PRO A 644 17.55 16.16 -1.12
C PRO A 644 17.98 15.62 -2.49
N MET A 645 18.99 14.74 -2.55
CA MET A 645 19.44 14.07 -3.78
C MET A 645 18.33 13.19 -4.38
N VAL A 646 17.64 12.40 -3.56
CA VAL A 646 16.68 11.37 -4.01
C VAL A 646 15.22 11.82 -3.93
N THR A 647 14.94 13.02 -3.40
CA THR A 647 13.58 13.55 -3.20
C THR A 647 13.23 14.69 -4.19
N PRO A 648 12.92 14.42 -5.47
CA PRO A 648 12.78 15.45 -6.49
C PRO A 648 11.54 16.38 -6.32
N ASN A 649 10.59 16.00 -5.47
CA ASN A 649 9.43 16.83 -5.06
C ASN A 649 9.68 17.66 -3.79
N LEU A 650 10.93 17.73 -3.30
CA LEU A 650 11.30 18.54 -2.15
C LEU A 650 10.91 20.02 -2.34
N GLY A 651 10.36 20.62 -1.27
CA GLY A 651 9.92 22.01 -1.26
C GLY A 651 8.62 22.28 -2.01
N ARG A 652 8.00 21.25 -2.62
CA ARG A 652 6.66 21.33 -3.22
C ARG A 652 5.65 20.59 -2.35
N SER A 653 5.81 19.27 -2.26
CA SER A 653 4.83 18.37 -1.65
C SER A 653 5.44 17.38 -0.65
N VAL A 654 6.77 17.41 -0.51
CA VAL A 654 7.58 16.74 0.53
C VAL A 654 8.57 17.77 1.10
N THR A 655 8.91 17.66 2.39
CA THR A 655 9.91 18.50 3.08
C THR A 655 10.84 17.63 3.93
N ILE A 656 12.07 18.08 4.20
CA ILE A 656 13.04 17.31 5.01
C ILE A 656 12.53 17.13 6.44
N ASP A 657 11.99 18.17 7.07
CA ASP A 657 11.44 18.17 8.43
C ASP A 657 10.38 17.07 8.65
N VAL A 658 9.60 16.75 7.60
CA VAL A 658 8.59 15.68 7.62
C VAL A 658 9.26 14.32 7.50
N LEU A 659 10.17 14.16 6.54
CA LEU A 659 10.97 12.95 6.38
C LEU A 659 11.79 12.63 7.63
N GLU A 660 12.28 13.64 8.37
CA GLU A 660 13.07 13.45 9.59
C GLU A 660 12.22 12.82 10.69
N LYS A 661 10.98 13.30 10.87
CA LYS A 661 10.08 12.73 11.87
C LYS A 661 9.45 11.40 11.43
N GLU A 662 9.11 11.21 10.16
CA GLU A 662 8.73 9.90 9.61
C GLU A 662 9.86 8.88 9.87
N PHE A 663 11.11 9.25 9.63
CA PHE A 663 12.27 8.41 9.91
C PHE A 663 12.50 8.14 11.40
N ASP A 664 12.27 9.13 12.29
CA ASP A 664 12.30 8.93 13.76
C ASP A 664 11.16 8.02 14.25
N GLU A 665 9.97 8.08 13.65
CA GLU A 665 8.85 7.17 13.93
C GLU A 665 9.16 5.74 13.43
N ALA A 666 9.77 5.60 12.26
CA ALA A 666 10.27 4.32 11.74
C ALA A 666 11.37 3.73 12.64
N LYS A 667 12.31 4.55 13.13
CA LYS A 667 13.34 4.15 14.11
C LYS A 667 12.75 3.62 15.42
N GLN A 668 11.67 4.22 15.91
CA GLN A 668 10.95 3.75 17.11
C GLN A 668 10.13 2.48 16.84
N SER A 669 9.55 2.35 15.64
CA SER A 669 8.75 1.19 15.22
C SER A 669 9.60 -0.05 14.89
N GLY A 670 10.90 0.13 14.70
CA GLY A 670 11.87 -0.93 14.52
C GLY A 670 12.23 -1.22 13.07
N GLU A 671 13.18 -2.13 12.88
CA GLU A 671 13.95 -2.23 11.63
C GLU A 671 13.13 -2.55 10.37
N THR A 672 12.01 -3.26 10.49
CA THR A 672 11.11 -3.52 9.35
C THR A 672 10.57 -2.22 8.76
N GLU A 673 10.11 -1.30 9.61
CA GLU A 673 9.64 0.01 9.16
C GLU A 673 10.82 0.91 8.74
N ILE A 674 12.00 0.83 9.38
CA ILE A 674 13.22 1.52 8.89
C ILE A 674 13.52 1.15 7.43
N ARG A 675 13.47 -0.14 7.06
CA ARG A 675 13.68 -0.58 5.66
C ARG A 675 12.59 -0.06 4.75
N ARG A 676 11.34 -0.25 5.16
CA ARG A 676 10.15 0.14 4.39
C ARG A 676 10.19 1.63 4.09
N TRP A 677 10.42 2.45 5.10
CA TRP A 677 10.63 3.88 4.97
C TRP A 677 11.79 4.20 4.01
N ALA A 678 12.97 3.60 4.21
CA ALA A 678 14.13 3.85 3.37
C ALA A 678 13.91 3.47 1.89
N SER A 679 13.18 2.40 1.58
CA SER A 679 12.85 2.06 0.20
C SER A 679 11.76 2.96 -0.37
N GLN A 680 10.72 3.32 0.40
CA GLN A 680 9.61 4.13 -0.09
C GLN A 680 9.95 5.63 -0.20
N HIS A 681 10.78 6.18 0.68
CA HIS A 681 11.08 7.62 0.78
C HIS A 681 12.46 7.99 0.22
N LEU A 682 13.43 7.06 0.22
CA LEU A 682 14.81 7.29 -0.25
C LEU A 682 15.26 6.37 -1.41
N ASN A 683 14.38 5.48 -1.90
CA ASN A 683 14.70 4.44 -2.89
C ASN A 683 15.90 3.54 -2.52
N ILE A 684 16.22 3.39 -1.23
CA ILE A 684 17.27 2.48 -0.78
C ILE A 684 16.86 1.05 -1.16
N GLU A 685 17.70 0.41 -1.99
CA GLU A 685 17.50 -0.98 -2.36
C GLU A 685 17.71 -1.88 -1.15
N ILE A 686 16.74 -2.74 -0.87
CA ILE A 686 16.76 -3.60 0.32
C ILE A 686 17.70 -4.79 0.10
N GLY A 687 18.99 -4.50 0.25
CA GLY A 687 20.06 -5.49 0.24
C GLY A 687 20.13 -6.32 1.52
N LEU A 688 20.87 -7.42 1.41
CA LEU A 688 21.16 -8.42 2.44
C LEU A 688 21.74 -7.82 3.74
N ASN A 689 22.40 -6.66 3.63
CA ASN A 689 23.11 -5.98 4.71
C ASN A 689 22.24 -5.18 5.67
N LEU A 690 20.93 -5.04 5.42
CA LEU A 690 20.02 -4.21 6.21
C LEU A 690 19.24 -5.01 7.28
N ARG A 691 19.83 -6.05 7.90
CA ARG A 691 19.17 -6.92 8.89
C ARG A 691 19.92 -6.91 10.23
N SER A 692 19.21 -6.69 11.34
CA SER A 692 19.77 -6.45 12.68
C SER A 692 20.27 -7.74 13.33
N ASN A 693 19.44 -8.77 13.27
CA ASN A 693 19.80 -10.14 13.63
C ASN A 693 20.53 -10.87 12.48
N ARG A 694 21.30 -10.16 11.62
CA ARG A 694 22.09 -10.80 10.56
C ARG A 694 23.35 -11.47 11.13
N TRP A 695 23.85 -12.45 10.40
CA TRP A 695 25.22 -12.92 10.58
C TRP A 695 26.24 -11.85 10.16
N ALA A 696 27.26 -11.58 10.98
CA ALA A 696 28.16 -10.44 10.73
C ALA A 696 29.04 -10.63 9.48
N GLY A 697 29.28 -11.89 9.07
CA GLY A 697 30.03 -12.23 7.86
C GLY A 697 29.36 -11.74 6.56
N ALA A 698 28.04 -11.49 6.58
CA ALA A 698 27.29 -11.00 5.43
C ALA A 698 27.83 -9.65 4.88
N GLU A 699 28.37 -8.78 5.73
CA GLU A 699 28.95 -7.49 5.33
C GLU A 699 30.22 -7.62 4.48
N PHE A 700 30.92 -8.74 4.64
CA PHE A 700 32.16 -9.05 3.95
C PHE A 700 31.94 -9.98 2.75
N TRP A 701 30.87 -10.80 2.77
CA TRP A 701 30.61 -11.83 1.76
C TRP A 701 30.76 -11.32 0.32
N ALA A 702 30.02 -10.27 -0.07
CA ALA A 702 30.06 -9.73 -1.43
C ALA A 702 31.44 -9.16 -1.85
N LYS A 703 32.28 -8.76 -0.89
CA LYS A 703 33.64 -8.25 -1.14
C LYS A 703 34.68 -9.37 -1.30
N GLN A 704 34.36 -10.58 -0.81
CA GLN A 704 35.24 -11.75 -0.84
C GLN A 704 34.86 -12.80 -1.91
N ALA A 705 34.05 -12.40 -2.90
CA ALA A 705 34.07 -13.11 -4.18
C ALA A 705 35.50 -13.04 -4.76
N ASP A 706 35.99 -14.13 -5.34
CA ASP A 706 37.26 -14.14 -6.06
C ASP A 706 37.08 -13.62 -7.50
N PRO A 707 37.83 -12.60 -7.95
CA PRO A 707 37.63 -11.99 -9.27
C PRO A 707 37.90 -12.88 -10.48
N GLU A 708 38.47 -14.08 -10.31
CA GLU A 708 38.67 -15.06 -11.38
C GLU A 708 37.61 -16.15 -11.32
N LEU A 709 37.43 -16.77 -10.15
CA LEU A 709 36.42 -17.82 -9.96
C LEU A 709 35.00 -17.31 -10.27
N SER A 710 34.69 -16.05 -9.95
CA SER A 710 33.38 -15.43 -10.21
C SER A 710 33.09 -15.11 -11.69
N LYS A 711 33.96 -15.51 -12.62
CA LYS A 711 33.76 -15.39 -14.09
C LYS A 711 33.61 -16.75 -14.77
N LEU A 712 33.92 -17.83 -14.06
CA LEU A 712 33.78 -19.20 -14.54
C LEU A 712 32.33 -19.67 -14.41
N LYS A 713 31.91 -20.69 -15.16
CA LYS A 713 30.63 -21.37 -14.86
C LYS A 713 30.77 -22.13 -13.54
N PRO A 714 29.67 -22.42 -12.81
CA PRO A 714 29.77 -23.04 -11.49
C PRO A 714 30.66 -24.29 -11.42
N PHE A 715 30.53 -25.26 -12.33
CA PHE A 715 31.38 -26.47 -12.32
C PHE A 715 32.83 -26.25 -12.83
N ASP A 716 33.05 -25.25 -13.69
CA ASP A 716 34.40 -24.79 -14.05
C ASP A 716 35.08 -24.15 -12.82
N ALA A 717 34.31 -23.41 -12.01
CA ALA A 717 34.77 -22.77 -10.78
C ALA A 717 35.05 -23.80 -9.66
N LEU A 718 34.25 -24.87 -9.55
CA LEU A 718 34.57 -26.03 -8.70
C LEU A 718 35.94 -26.60 -9.06
N THR A 719 36.15 -26.91 -10.34
CA THR A 719 37.42 -27.47 -10.84
C THR A 719 38.60 -26.58 -10.44
N ALA A 720 38.49 -25.27 -10.68
CA ALA A 720 39.50 -24.30 -10.28
C ALA A 720 39.69 -24.14 -8.76
N VAL A 721 38.67 -24.42 -7.93
CA VAL A 721 38.83 -24.50 -6.45
C VAL A 721 39.61 -25.75 -6.04
N LEU A 722 39.34 -26.90 -6.67
CA LEU A 722 40.08 -28.14 -6.40
C LEU A 722 41.56 -28.00 -6.82
N ASP A 723 41.83 -27.45 -8.01
CA ASP A 723 43.18 -27.22 -8.51
C ASP A 723 44.00 -26.21 -7.66
N ARG A 724 43.32 -25.36 -6.89
CA ARG A 724 43.92 -24.37 -5.96
C ARG A 724 44.13 -24.91 -4.53
N SER A 725 43.89 -26.20 -4.28
CA SER A 725 43.78 -26.75 -2.91
C SER A 725 44.72 -27.94 -2.62
N GLU A 726 45.27 -27.96 -1.40
CA GLU A 726 46.00 -29.11 -0.83
C GLU A 726 45.09 -30.06 -0.03
N SER A 727 43.88 -29.61 0.29
CA SER A 727 42.92 -30.30 1.16
C SER A 727 41.55 -29.69 0.93
N VAL A 728 40.51 -30.53 0.82
CA VAL A 728 39.13 -30.11 0.61
C VAL A 728 38.23 -30.82 1.63
N VAL A 729 37.39 -30.05 2.29
CA VAL A 729 36.29 -30.56 3.13
C VAL A 729 34.98 -30.25 2.41
N VAL A 730 34.12 -31.25 2.25
CA VAL A 730 32.75 -31.05 1.78
C VAL A 730 31.85 -30.81 3.00
N GLY A 731 30.86 -29.92 2.87
CA GLY A 731 29.82 -29.67 3.85
C GLY A 731 28.43 -29.83 3.23
N LEU A 732 27.46 -30.33 4.00
CA LEU A 732 26.11 -30.65 3.56
C LEU A 732 25.06 -30.24 4.63
N ASP A 733 24.00 -29.53 4.23
CA ASP A 733 22.79 -29.28 5.06
C ASP A 733 21.52 -29.41 4.23
N GLY A 734 20.42 -29.76 4.89
CA GLY A 734 19.11 -29.92 4.28
C GLY A 734 18.94 -31.25 3.55
N GLY A 735 17.83 -31.34 2.80
CA GLY A 735 17.32 -32.59 2.22
C GLY A 735 15.86 -32.82 2.64
N GLY A 736 14.96 -32.88 1.65
CA GLY A 736 13.52 -33.04 1.89
C GLY A 736 12.66 -32.28 0.88
N LEU A 737 11.36 -32.58 0.87
CA LEU A 737 10.42 -32.13 -0.18
C LEU A 737 10.00 -30.64 -0.12
N ASP A 738 10.48 -29.86 0.85
CA ASP A 738 10.15 -28.42 0.99
C ASP A 738 11.39 -27.50 1.09
N ASP A 739 12.60 -28.06 1.28
CA ASP A 739 13.85 -27.31 1.53
C ASP A 739 14.84 -27.43 0.35
N LEU A 740 15.99 -26.75 0.48
CA LEU A 740 17.13 -26.98 -0.41
C LEU A 740 18.06 -28.01 0.23
N PHE A 741 18.71 -28.83 -0.59
CA PHE A 741 19.86 -29.62 -0.18
C PHE A 741 21.11 -28.82 -0.58
N GLY A 742 21.78 -28.21 0.40
CA GLY A 742 22.94 -27.36 0.21
C GLY A 742 24.25 -28.15 0.26
N PHE A 743 25.17 -27.84 -0.66
CA PHE A 743 26.49 -28.46 -0.77
C PHE A 743 27.57 -27.38 -0.79
N ASN A 744 28.67 -27.57 -0.06
CA ASN A 744 29.84 -26.68 -0.12
C ASN A 744 31.15 -27.47 -0.16
N ALA A 745 31.96 -27.27 -1.21
CA ALA A 745 33.35 -27.71 -1.24
C ALA A 745 34.25 -26.56 -0.73
N LEU A 746 34.81 -26.75 0.46
CA LEU A 746 35.75 -25.81 1.08
C LEU A 746 37.19 -26.31 0.89
N GLY A 747 37.89 -25.71 -0.06
CA GLY A 747 39.30 -25.94 -0.32
C GLY A 747 40.22 -25.11 0.58
N ARG A 748 41.37 -25.67 0.94
CA ARG A 748 42.48 -25.00 1.63
C ARG A 748 43.68 -24.92 0.69
N SER A 749 44.18 -23.72 0.44
CA SER A 749 45.34 -23.47 -0.41
C SER A 749 46.63 -24.01 0.20
N PRO A 750 47.59 -24.54 -0.59
CA PRO A 750 48.92 -24.86 -0.10
C PRO A 750 49.67 -23.62 0.43
N ASP A 751 49.44 -22.46 -0.17
CA ASP A 751 50.19 -21.23 0.10
C ASP A 751 49.76 -20.52 1.40
N THR A 752 50.74 -19.90 2.06
CA THR A 752 50.52 -19.04 3.23
C THR A 752 50.50 -17.57 2.86
N ILE A 753 49.48 -16.84 3.29
CA ILE A 753 49.44 -15.37 3.28
C ILE A 753 49.78 -14.79 4.66
N ASP A 754 50.48 -13.66 4.65
CA ASP A 754 50.96 -12.96 5.84
C ASP A 754 49.86 -12.05 6.42
N VAL A 755 49.32 -12.42 7.59
CA VAL A 755 48.32 -11.63 8.32
C VAL A 755 49.02 -10.77 9.36
N LYS A 756 48.97 -9.44 9.14
CA LYS A 756 49.58 -8.44 10.02
C LYS A 756 48.70 -8.16 11.25
N GLY A 757 49.33 -8.03 12.42
CA GLY A 757 48.74 -7.58 13.67
C GLY A 757 49.69 -6.64 14.43
N VAL A 758 49.22 -6.05 15.52
CA VAL A 758 50.04 -5.14 16.36
C VAL A 758 49.97 -5.59 17.82
N VAL A 759 51.14 -5.75 18.45
CA VAL A 759 51.28 -6.08 19.87
C VAL A 759 52.27 -5.09 20.49
N ASN A 760 51.84 -4.35 21.52
CA ASN A 760 52.65 -3.32 22.20
C ASN A 760 53.33 -2.32 21.24
N GLY A 761 52.62 -1.90 20.18
CA GLY A 761 53.12 -0.98 19.16
C GLY A 761 54.09 -1.59 18.13
N ARG A 762 54.40 -2.90 18.22
CA ARG A 762 55.20 -3.63 17.23
C ARG A 762 54.31 -4.38 16.27
N GLU A 763 54.66 -4.34 14.98
CA GLU A 763 54.02 -5.19 13.98
C GLU A 763 54.44 -6.66 14.19
N VAL A 764 53.47 -7.57 14.10
CA VAL A 764 53.64 -9.02 14.19
C VAL A 764 52.97 -9.65 12.98
N ILE A 765 53.62 -10.61 12.34
CA ILE A 765 53.11 -11.30 11.15
C ILE A 765 52.79 -12.75 11.49
N THR A 766 51.56 -13.17 11.22
CA THR A 766 51.08 -14.54 11.40
C THR A 766 50.75 -15.13 10.03
N LYS A 767 51.39 -16.25 9.66
CA LYS A 767 51.10 -16.97 8.42
C LYS A 767 49.79 -17.75 8.53
N MET A 768 48.90 -17.57 7.57
CA MET A 768 47.64 -18.32 7.44
C MET A 768 47.46 -18.84 6.02
N LYS A 769 46.99 -20.09 5.86
CA LYS A 769 46.62 -20.62 4.53
C LYS A 769 45.25 -20.11 4.11
N ARG A 770 45.08 -19.66 2.86
CA ARG A 770 43.80 -19.16 2.32
C ARG A 770 42.80 -20.30 2.12
N TRP A 771 41.51 -20.02 2.29
CA TRP A 771 40.41 -20.95 1.97
C TRP A 771 39.60 -20.46 0.76
N TRP A 772 39.09 -21.41 -0.02
CA TRP A 772 38.33 -21.23 -1.25
C TRP A 772 37.01 -22.01 -1.15
N SER A 773 35.86 -21.34 -1.26
CA SER A 773 34.54 -21.96 -1.12
C SER A 773 33.80 -22.00 -2.46
N TRP A 774 33.43 -23.20 -2.89
CA TRP A 774 32.45 -23.43 -3.95
C TRP A 774 31.17 -23.99 -3.35
N SER A 775 30.01 -23.45 -3.72
CA SER A 775 28.71 -23.85 -3.18
C SER A 775 27.69 -24.07 -4.29
N HIS A 776 26.85 -25.10 -4.14
CA HIS A 776 25.77 -25.45 -5.07
C HIS A 776 24.58 -26.01 -4.27
N ALA A 777 23.41 -26.10 -4.87
CA ALA A 777 22.25 -26.69 -4.21
C ALA A 777 21.39 -27.56 -5.13
N TRP A 778 20.57 -28.42 -4.53
CA TRP A 778 19.52 -29.18 -5.21
C TRP A 778 18.15 -28.93 -4.55
N CYS A 779 17.07 -29.06 -5.30
CA CYS A 779 15.72 -29.15 -4.73
C CYS A 779 14.73 -29.90 -5.63
N HIS A 780 13.80 -30.63 -5.03
CA HIS A 780 12.67 -31.29 -5.70
C HIS A 780 11.70 -30.26 -6.34
N GLU A 781 11.17 -30.52 -7.54
CA GLU A 781 10.36 -29.54 -8.30
C GLU A 781 9.11 -29.05 -7.54
N GLY A 782 8.52 -29.91 -6.70
CA GLY A 782 7.44 -29.57 -5.77
C GLY A 782 7.75 -28.45 -4.77
N VAL A 783 9.02 -28.07 -4.55
CA VAL A 783 9.35 -26.84 -3.80
C VAL A 783 8.83 -25.61 -4.56
N LEU A 784 8.82 -25.62 -5.90
CA LEU A 784 8.28 -24.54 -6.73
C LEU A 784 6.74 -24.41 -6.64
N THR A 785 6.03 -25.48 -6.27
CA THR A 785 4.57 -25.47 -6.13
C THR A 785 4.12 -25.21 -4.69
N ARG A 786 4.90 -25.67 -3.70
CA ARG A 786 4.74 -25.38 -2.26
C ARG A 786 5.13 -23.94 -1.91
N ARG A 787 6.26 -23.45 -2.45
CA ARG A 787 6.89 -22.15 -2.14
C ARG A 787 6.83 -21.18 -3.33
N GLN A 788 5.61 -20.89 -3.79
CA GLN A 788 5.36 -20.12 -5.03
C GLN A 788 5.96 -18.71 -5.02
N SER A 789 6.13 -18.11 -3.83
CA SER A 789 6.78 -16.82 -3.56
C SER A 789 8.25 -16.77 -3.97
N ILE A 790 9.00 -17.87 -3.82
CA ILE A 790 10.43 -17.97 -4.19
C ILE A 790 10.66 -18.78 -5.47
N ALA A 791 9.61 -19.34 -6.07
CA ALA A 791 9.70 -20.16 -7.28
C ALA A 791 10.17 -19.40 -8.54
N SER A 792 10.23 -18.06 -8.50
CA SER A 792 10.94 -17.22 -9.46
C SER A 792 12.45 -17.24 -9.19
N THR A 793 12.84 -16.86 -7.97
CA THR A 793 14.23 -16.82 -7.46
C THR A 793 14.97 -18.14 -7.67
N LEU A 794 14.36 -19.28 -7.32
CA LEU A 794 14.95 -20.61 -7.51
C LEU A 794 15.19 -20.92 -9.00
N ARG A 795 14.27 -20.54 -9.90
CA ARG A 795 14.47 -20.68 -11.36
C ARG A 795 15.55 -19.73 -11.90
N ASP A 796 15.83 -18.61 -11.24
CA ASP A 796 16.93 -17.72 -11.62
C ASP A 796 18.28 -18.30 -11.17
N PHE A 797 18.36 -18.94 -10.00
CA PHE A 797 19.54 -19.74 -9.59
C PHE A 797 19.79 -20.93 -10.53
N GLN A 798 18.72 -21.58 -11.01
CA GLN A 798 18.82 -22.66 -12.01
C GLN A 798 19.39 -22.17 -13.34
N LYS A 799 19.01 -20.97 -13.81
CA LYS A 799 19.58 -20.35 -15.03
C LYS A 799 21.04 -19.95 -14.85
N ALA A 800 21.45 -19.55 -13.65
CA ALA A 800 22.85 -19.29 -13.31
C ALA A 800 23.69 -20.58 -13.20
N GLY A 801 23.03 -21.74 -13.04
CA GLY A 801 23.67 -23.04 -12.83
C GLY A 801 24.13 -23.26 -11.39
N GLU A 802 23.58 -22.52 -10.42
CA GLU A 802 23.92 -22.60 -8.98
C GLU A 802 22.94 -23.48 -8.18
N LEU A 803 21.80 -23.83 -8.79
CA LEU A 803 20.76 -24.71 -8.25
C LEU A 803 20.35 -25.74 -9.30
N THR A 804 20.30 -27.02 -8.94
CA THR A 804 19.71 -28.08 -9.75
C THR A 804 18.31 -28.39 -9.26
N ILE A 805 17.30 -28.32 -10.13
CA ILE A 805 15.93 -28.70 -9.79
C ILE A 805 15.68 -30.11 -10.33
N VAL A 806 15.31 -31.04 -9.44
CA VAL A 806 15.11 -32.47 -9.75
C VAL A 806 13.62 -32.85 -9.75
N GLY A 807 13.28 -33.91 -10.49
CA GLY A 807 11.93 -34.41 -10.66
C GLY A 807 11.47 -35.27 -9.48
N ASP A 808 11.53 -36.59 -9.65
CA ASP A 808 10.96 -37.60 -8.75
C ASP A 808 11.93 -38.81 -8.57
N GLU A 809 13.24 -38.54 -8.65
CA GLU A 809 14.33 -39.53 -8.59
C GLU A 809 15.52 -38.98 -7.76
N LEU A 810 16.30 -39.88 -7.14
CA LEU A 810 17.48 -39.58 -6.27
C LEU A 810 18.71 -39.01 -7.01
N GLY A 811 18.48 -38.30 -8.13
CA GLY A 811 19.53 -37.73 -8.98
C GLY A 811 20.29 -36.55 -8.35
N ASP A 812 19.78 -36.00 -7.25
CA ASP A 812 20.51 -35.06 -6.39
C ASP A 812 21.59 -35.78 -5.56
N ILE A 813 21.23 -36.88 -4.88
CA ILE A 813 22.17 -37.75 -4.16
C ILE A 813 23.28 -38.22 -5.10
N ALA A 814 22.92 -38.81 -6.25
CA ALA A 814 23.89 -39.32 -7.21
C ALA A 814 24.87 -38.25 -7.71
N ALA A 815 24.38 -37.02 -7.96
CA ALA A 815 25.23 -35.90 -8.39
C ALA A 815 26.17 -35.42 -7.28
N MET A 816 25.72 -35.39 -6.01
CA MET A 816 26.56 -35.01 -4.88
C MET A 816 27.64 -36.06 -4.58
N VAL A 817 27.28 -37.35 -4.60
CA VAL A 817 28.23 -38.46 -4.41
C VAL A 817 29.28 -38.47 -5.51
N GLU A 818 28.91 -38.19 -6.76
CA GLU A 818 29.88 -38.07 -7.86
C GLU A 818 30.89 -36.93 -7.65
N ILE A 819 30.44 -35.77 -7.15
CA ILE A 819 31.37 -34.66 -6.84
C ILE A 819 32.31 -35.05 -5.69
N ILE A 820 31.80 -35.71 -4.64
CA ILE A 820 32.62 -36.18 -3.51
C ILE A 820 33.64 -37.22 -3.99
N ARG A 821 33.24 -38.13 -4.89
CA ARG A 821 34.12 -39.11 -5.54
C ARG A 821 35.25 -38.42 -6.31
N GLN A 822 34.95 -37.43 -7.15
CA GLN A 822 35.97 -36.67 -7.88
C GLN A 822 36.96 -35.95 -6.95
N ILE A 823 36.53 -35.49 -5.77
CA ILE A 823 37.41 -34.89 -4.74
C ILE A 823 38.28 -35.96 -4.05
N LYS A 824 37.74 -37.16 -3.82
CA LYS A 824 38.48 -38.32 -3.27
C LYS A 824 39.51 -38.86 -4.25
N ASP A 825 39.14 -39.07 -5.51
CA ASP A 825 40.01 -39.60 -6.58
C ASP A 825 41.18 -38.65 -6.91
N ARG A 826 41.00 -37.34 -6.71
CA ARG A 826 42.07 -36.33 -6.76
C ARG A 826 43.03 -36.36 -5.55
N GLY A 827 42.76 -37.18 -4.53
CA GLY A 827 43.54 -37.25 -3.30
C GLY A 827 43.36 -36.04 -2.38
N LEU A 828 42.26 -35.28 -2.52
CA LEU A 828 42.05 -34.01 -1.80
C LEU A 828 41.06 -34.13 -0.63
N LEU A 829 40.21 -35.16 -0.61
CA LEU A 829 39.13 -35.27 0.38
C LEU A 829 39.66 -35.51 1.80
N ALA A 830 39.46 -34.51 2.66
CA ALA A 830 39.82 -34.51 4.08
C ALA A 830 38.60 -34.71 5.00
N GLY A 831 37.39 -34.78 4.44
CA GLY A 831 36.16 -35.11 5.15
C GLY A 831 34.89 -34.60 4.45
N VAL A 832 33.77 -35.24 4.77
CA VAL A 832 32.39 -34.82 4.45
C VAL A 832 31.69 -34.53 5.77
N ALA A 833 31.36 -33.27 5.99
CA ALA A 833 30.81 -32.71 7.22
C ALA A 833 29.30 -32.46 7.07
N VAL A 834 28.48 -32.94 7.99
CA VAL A 834 27.01 -32.93 7.82
C VAL A 834 26.28 -33.11 9.15
N ASP A 835 25.05 -32.63 9.27
CA ASP A 835 24.18 -32.95 10.41
C ASP A 835 23.76 -34.44 10.38
N PRO A 836 24.00 -35.24 11.45
CA PRO A 836 23.46 -36.59 11.55
C PRO A 836 21.93 -36.68 11.41
N ALA A 837 21.18 -35.62 11.71
CA ALA A 837 19.72 -35.58 11.74
C ALA A 837 19.07 -35.34 10.36
N GLY A 838 19.36 -36.21 9.38
CA GLY A 838 18.65 -36.18 8.08
C GLY A 838 19.13 -37.15 6.99
N LEU A 839 20.29 -37.77 7.16
CA LEU A 839 21.02 -38.41 6.05
C LEU A 839 20.34 -39.59 5.34
N GLY A 840 19.67 -40.49 6.08
CA GLY A 840 18.99 -41.66 5.50
C GLY A 840 19.82 -42.42 4.46
N GLU A 841 19.27 -42.59 3.26
CA GLU A 841 19.85 -43.28 2.10
C GLU A 841 21.18 -42.66 1.61
N PHE A 842 21.48 -41.40 1.97
CA PHE A 842 22.74 -40.73 1.62
C PHE A 842 23.96 -41.37 2.31
N VAL A 843 23.78 -42.00 3.48
CA VAL A 843 24.88 -42.70 4.17
C VAL A 843 25.34 -43.90 3.36
N ASP A 844 24.41 -44.68 2.84
CA ASP A 844 24.69 -45.88 2.04
C ASP A 844 25.36 -45.51 0.72
N ALA A 845 24.89 -44.45 0.05
CA ALA A 845 25.49 -43.94 -1.17
C ALA A 845 26.92 -43.37 -0.98
N LEU A 846 27.23 -42.82 0.20
CA LEU A 846 28.61 -42.46 0.56
C LEU A 846 29.49 -43.68 0.89
N ALA A 847 28.90 -44.75 1.42
CA ALA A 847 29.63 -45.99 1.72
C ALA A 847 30.12 -46.69 0.44
N GLU A 848 29.38 -46.60 -0.68
CA GLU A 848 29.82 -47.12 -1.99
C GLU A 848 31.14 -46.49 -2.48
N ILE A 849 31.37 -45.21 -2.16
CA ILE A 849 32.63 -44.51 -2.46
C ILE A 849 33.61 -44.54 -1.27
N ASP A 850 33.40 -45.43 -0.30
CA ASP A 850 34.28 -45.66 0.85
C ASP A 850 34.45 -44.38 1.73
N VAL A 851 33.41 -43.56 1.81
CA VAL A 851 33.30 -42.35 2.66
C VAL A 851 32.44 -42.68 3.88
N THR A 852 33.06 -43.35 4.86
CA THR A 852 32.37 -43.87 6.05
C THR A 852 32.84 -43.18 7.34
N GLN A 853 32.09 -43.38 8.43
CA GLN A 853 32.52 -42.95 9.78
C GLN A 853 33.73 -43.76 10.27
N GLU A 854 33.83 -45.03 9.89
CA GLU A 854 34.96 -45.92 10.24
C GLU A 854 36.27 -45.43 9.62
N ASN A 855 36.23 -45.02 8.35
CA ASN A 855 37.33 -44.36 7.64
C ASN A 855 37.57 -42.91 8.10
N LYS A 856 36.76 -42.39 9.03
CA LYS A 856 36.78 -41.01 9.54
C LYS A 856 36.58 -39.94 8.47
N LEU A 857 36.01 -40.33 7.32
CA LEU A 857 35.70 -39.44 6.21
C LEU A 857 34.28 -38.86 6.29
N LEU A 858 33.32 -39.58 6.86
CA LEU A 858 31.99 -39.04 7.17
C LEU A 858 31.97 -38.52 8.61
N ILE A 859 31.71 -37.23 8.80
CA ILE A 859 31.87 -36.52 10.08
C ILE A 859 30.55 -35.80 10.45
N GLY A 860 29.92 -36.25 11.53
CA GLY A 860 28.73 -35.60 12.09
C GLY A 860 29.07 -34.27 12.76
N VAL A 861 28.45 -33.18 12.30
CA VAL A 861 28.57 -31.83 12.89
C VAL A 861 27.33 -31.51 13.73
N PRO A 862 27.47 -31.23 15.04
CA PRO A 862 26.32 -30.85 15.87
C PRO A 862 25.82 -29.43 15.56
N GLN A 863 24.62 -29.32 15.00
CA GLN A 863 23.97 -28.04 14.70
C GLN A 863 23.54 -27.24 15.95
N GLY A 864 22.99 -26.04 15.73
CA GLY A 864 22.51 -25.16 16.78
C GLY A 864 23.63 -24.34 17.42
N TYR A 865 23.72 -24.33 18.75
CA TYR A 865 24.68 -23.48 19.49
C TYR A 865 26.13 -23.99 19.41
N GLN A 866 26.34 -25.29 19.14
CA GLN A 866 27.66 -25.91 19.08
C GLN A 866 28.42 -25.46 17.82
N MET A 867 27.70 -25.16 16.73
CA MET A 867 28.23 -24.60 15.48
C MET A 867 28.71 -23.15 15.60
N MET A 868 28.51 -22.47 16.74
CA MET A 868 28.95 -21.09 17.00
C MET A 868 30.41 -20.81 16.57
N ASN A 869 31.32 -21.77 16.79
CA ASN A 869 32.72 -21.60 16.45
C ASN A 869 32.93 -21.49 14.93
N ALA A 870 32.27 -22.32 14.12
CA ALA A 870 32.37 -22.25 12.67
C ALA A 870 31.74 -20.96 12.11
N ILE A 871 30.60 -20.54 12.66
CA ILE A 871 29.97 -19.24 12.36
C ILE A 871 30.99 -18.11 12.55
N LYS A 872 31.59 -18.00 13.75
CA LYS A 872 32.55 -16.94 14.11
C LYS A 872 33.91 -17.04 13.39
N THR A 873 34.40 -18.25 13.13
CA THR A 873 35.59 -18.49 12.31
C THR A 873 35.37 -17.92 10.91
N THR A 874 34.20 -18.19 10.31
CA THR A 874 33.86 -17.72 8.96
C THR A 874 33.76 -16.19 8.90
N GLU A 875 33.14 -15.54 9.91
CA GLU A 875 33.11 -14.07 10.04
C GLU A 875 34.53 -13.47 10.01
N ARG A 876 35.41 -13.97 10.88
CA ARG A 876 36.78 -13.45 11.02
C ARG A 876 37.61 -13.68 9.75
N ARG A 877 37.41 -14.81 9.07
CA ARG A 877 38.17 -15.16 7.86
C ARG A 877 37.71 -14.41 6.61
N LEU A 878 36.42 -14.05 6.53
CA LEU A 878 35.91 -13.10 5.54
C LEU A 878 36.37 -11.66 5.84
N ALA A 879 36.45 -11.27 7.11
CA ALA A 879 36.91 -9.93 7.48
C ALA A 879 38.40 -9.68 7.20
N ASN A 880 39.26 -10.71 7.22
CA ASN A 880 40.71 -10.59 7.07
C ASN A 880 41.29 -11.12 5.73
N ASP A 881 40.46 -11.36 4.72
CA ASP A 881 40.85 -11.89 3.39
C ASP A 881 41.60 -13.24 3.44
N THR A 882 41.22 -14.12 4.37
CA THR A 882 41.68 -15.53 4.41
C THR A 882 40.60 -16.52 3.97
N PHE A 883 39.42 -16.05 3.56
CA PHE A 883 38.33 -16.82 2.95
C PHE A 883 37.86 -16.11 1.67
N ARG A 884 37.80 -16.84 0.55
CA ARG A 884 37.29 -16.40 -0.75
C ARG A 884 36.26 -17.39 -1.28
N HIS A 885 35.33 -16.96 -2.14
CA HIS A 885 34.31 -17.83 -2.74
C HIS A 885 34.04 -17.50 -4.21
N CYS A 886 33.35 -18.41 -4.92
CA CYS A 886 33.10 -18.30 -6.35
C CYS A 886 32.05 -17.26 -6.79
N GLY A 887 31.52 -16.44 -5.88
CA GLY A 887 30.53 -15.40 -6.20
C GLY A 887 29.10 -15.93 -6.24
N GLY A 888 28.47 -15.88 -7.41
CA GLY A 888 27.08 -16.30 -7.64
C GLY A 888 26.01 -15.35 -7.11
N ILE A 889 24.74 -15.72 -7.35
CA ILE A 889 23.53 -15.02 -6.87
C ILE A 889 22.78 -15.78 -5.76
N MET A 890 22.93 -17.11 -5.68
CA MET A 890 22.31 -17.95 -4.64
C MET A 890 22.94 -17.71 -3.28
N MET A 891 24.26 -17.82 -3.16
CA MET A 891 24.95 -17.71 -1.88
C MET A 891 24.74 -16.36 -1.19
N PRO A 892 24.78 -15.20 -1.89
CA PRO A 892 24.36 -13.93 -1.29
C PRO A 892 22.93 -13.98 -0.71
N TRP A 893 21.94 -14.51 -1.45
CA TRP A 893 20.55 -14.60 -0.98
C TRP A 893 20.40 -15.49 0.27
N CYS A 894 21.04 -16.67 0.30
CA CYS A 894 21.10 -17.53 1.49
C CYS A 894 21.78 -16.83 2.69
N VAL A 895 22.90 -16.15 2.46
CA VAL A 895 23.66 -15.40 3.48
C VAL A 895 22.87 -14.23 4.07
N GLY A 896 22.02 -13.56 3.28
CA GLY A 896 21.12 -12.52 3.80
C GLY A 896 19.87 -13.07 4.48
N ASN A 897 19.44 -14.29 4.16
CA ASN A 897 18.36 -14.99 4.86
C ASN A 897 18.79 -15.54 6.22
N LEU A 898 20.08 -15.83 6.40
CA LEU A 898 20.67 -16.28 7.65
C LEU A 898 20.46 -15.24 8.78
N LYS A 899 19.66 -15.65 9.77
CA LYS A 899 19.46 -14.94 11.03
C LYS A 899 20.28 -15.60 12.13
N ILE A 900 20.90 -14.78 12.98
CA ILE A 900 21.62 -15.21 14.18
C ILE A 900 20.84 -14.79 15.41
N GLU A 901 20.48 -15.77 16.24
CA GLU A 901 19.87 -15.56 17.55
C GLU A 901 20.95 -15.53 18.63
N PRO A 902 20.98 -14.50 19.51
CA PRO A 902 21.80 -14.53 20.71
C PRO A 902 21.16 -15.44 21.77
N LEU A 903 21.97 -16.30 22.36
CA LEU A 903 21.67 -17.09 23.55
C LEU A 903 22.52 -16.58 24.72
N ALA A 904 22.18 -16.95 25.95
CA ALA A 904 22.80 -16.39 27.17
C ALA A 904 24.34 -16.44 27.20
N THR A 905 24.96 -17.42 26.54
CA THR A 905 26.42 -17.58 26.42
C THR A 905 26.90 -17.93 25.00
N ALA A 906 25.99 -17.96 24.01
CA ALA A 906 26.26 -18.51 22.68
C ALA A 906 25.47 -17.79 21.58
N ILE A 907 25.62 -18.22 20.33
CA ILE A 907 24.77 -17.80 19.20
C ILE A 907 24.27 -19.02 18.43
N ARG A 908 23.11 -18.90 17.76
CA ARG A 908 22.48 -19.96 16.96
C ARG A 908 22.04 -19.41 15.60
N ALA A 909 22.30 -20.15 14.52
CA ALA A 909 21.66 -19.91 13.22
C ALA A 909 20.21 -20.39 13.25
N THR A 910 19.25 -19.60 12.73
CA THR A 910 17.81 -19.91 12.84
C THR A 910 17.08 -19.90 11.50
N LYS A 911 16.19 -20.88 11.30
CA LYS A 911 15.21 -20.94 10.20
C LYS A 911 13.83 -20.34 10.60
N GLN A 912 13.62 -19.96 11.87
CA GLN A 912 12.26 -19.85 12.46
C GLN A 912 11.37 -18.64 12.08
N PHE A 913 11.84 -17.67 11.26
CA PHE A 913 11.04 -16.48 10.92
C PHE A 913 11.06 -16.11 9.42
N ALA A 914 10.75 -17.07 8.57
CA ALA A 914 9.96 -16.95 7.33
C ALA A 914 9.91 -18.34 6.67
N GLY A 915 8.74 -18.82 6.23
CA GLY A 915 8.64 -20.14 5.58
C GLY A 915 9.42 -20.26 4.26
N ASP A 916 9.77 -19.12 3.67
CA ASP A 916 10.39 -19.00 2.36
C ASP A 916 11.90 -18.64 2.46
N ALA A 917 12.45 -18.52 3.67
CA ALA A 917 13.86 -18.28 3.90
C ALA A 917 14.63 -19.60 3.89
N LYS A 918 15.28 -19.92 2.76
CA LYS A 918 16.21 -21.05 2.67
C LYS A 918 17.65 -20.58 2.95
N ILE A 919 18.36 -21.32 3.80
CA ILE A 919 19.71 -21.00 4.30
C ILE A 919 20.66 -22.19 4.23
N ASP A 920 20.18 -23.31 3.68
CA ASP A 920 20.82 -24.62 3.72
C ASP A 920 22.20 -24.59 3.02
N PRO A 921 22.39 -23.89 1.88
CA PRO A 921 23.71 -23.69 1.30
C PRO A 921 24.73 -22.92 2.17
N VAL A 922 24.29 -22.05 3.11
CA VAL A 922 25.21 -21.37 4.06
C VAL A 922 25.40 -22.17 5.36
N MET A 923 24.45 -23.02 5.74
CA MET A 923 24.66 -24.03 6.78
C MET A 923 25.75 -25.02 6.35
N ALA A 924 25.67 -25.56 5.13
CA ALA A 924 26.71 -26.41 4.53
C ALA A 924 28.11 -25.77 4.52
N VAL A 925 28.22 -24.44 4.37
CA VAL A 925 29.49 -23.71 4.57
C VAL A 925 29.98 -23.88 6.02
N PHE A 926 29.12 -23.65 7.02
CA PHE A 926 29.51 -23.80 8.42
C PHE A 926 29.83 -25.25 8.82
N ASP A 927 29.21 -26.25 8.22
CA ASP A 927 29.58 -27.65 8.42
C ASP A 927 30.98 -27.94 7.88
N SER A 928 31.27 -27.53 6.63
CA SER A 928 32.62 -27.65 6.06
C SER A 928 33.69 -26.88 6.85
N VAL A 929 33.36 -25.69 7.38
CA VAL A 929 34.25 -24.91 8.26
C VAL A 929 34.43 -25.59 9.63
N SER A 930 33.39 -26.26 10.16
CA SER A 930 33.45 -26.93 11.47
C SER A 930 34.57 -27.97 11.50
N VAL A 931 34.78 -28.68 10.40
CA VAL A 931 35.88 -29.62 10.21
C VAL A 931 37.15 -28.92 9.70
N MET A 932 37.09 -28.07 8.67
CA MET A 932 38.29 -27.44 8.08
C MET A 932 39.09 -26.57 9.07
N GLN A 933 38.44 -25.96 10.07
CA GLN A 933 39.14 -25.20 11.12
C GLN A 933 40.04 -26.07 12.02
N THR A 934 39.88 -27.40 12.00
CA THR A 934 40.78 -28.35 12.70
C THR A 934 42.10 -28.60 11.95
N ASN A 935 42.27 -28.00 10.76
CA ASN A 935 43.41 -28.22 9.85
C ASN A 935 43.58 -29.71 9.45
N PRO A 936 42.53 -30.35 8.88
CA PRO A 936 42.55 -31.77 8.51
C PRO A 936 43.41 -32.02 7.26
N SER A 937 43.95 -33.23 7.14
CA SER A 937 44.70 -33.70 5.96
C SER A 937 43.85 -34.67 5.12
N PRO A 938 44.06 -34.77 3.79
CA PRO A 938 43.36 -35.74 2.96
C PRO A 938 43.60 -37.20 3.39
N ALA A 939 42.57 -38.04 3.28
CA ALA A 939 42.74 -39.48 3.44
C ALA A 939 43.53 -40.05 2.25
N GLY A 940 44.57 -40.85 2.52
CA GLY A 940 45.46 -41.39 1.49
C GLY A 940 46.59 -40.44 1.05
N GLY A 941 46.84 -39.34 1.77
CA GLY A 941 48.02 -38.50 1.52
C GLY A 941 49.32 -39.31 1.60
N ARG A 942 50.16 -39.22 0.55
CA ARG A 942 51.42 -39.95 0.43
C ARG A 942 52.31 -39.78 1.66
N SER A 943 52.92 -40.86 2.11
CA SER A 943 53.90 -40.81 3.20
C SER A 943 55.11 -39.98 2.77
N TYR A 944 55.73 -39.25 3.71
CA TYR A 944 57.00 -38.55 3.44
C TYR A 944 58.12 -39.50 2.96
N LEU A 945 57.98 -40.80 3.26
CA LEU A 945 58.86 -41.88 2.79
C LEU A 945 58.79 -42.08 1.27
N GLU A 946 57.73 -41.59 0.59
CA GLU A 946 57.54 -41.72 -0.86
C GLU A 946 58.08 -40.53 -1.66
N THR A 947 58.44 -39.42 -1.01
CA THR A 947 58.85 -38.17 -1.68
C THR A 947 60.37 -37.91 -1.71
N GLN A 948 61.18 -38.83 -1.18
CA GLN A 948 62.66 -38.87 -1.22
C GLN A 948 63.49 -37.66 -0.72
N ASP A 949 62.89 -36.49 -0.41
CA ASP A 949 63.59 -35.35 0.19
C ASP A 949 63.97 -35.61 1.66
N LEU A 950 65.06 -36.35 1.85
CA LEU A 950 65.69 -36.62 3.13
C LEU A 950 66.41 -35.36 3.65
N LEU A 951 65.77 -34.64 4.57
CA LEU A 951 66.41 -33.55 5.30
C LEU A 951 67.44 -34.13 6.30
N ILE A 952 68.70 -34.17 5.89
CA ILE A 952 69.83 -34.48 6.79
C ILE A 952 70.04 -33.27 7.73
N LEU A 953 70.13 -33.54 9.03
CA LEU A 953 70.33 -32.57 10.12
C LEU A 953 71.78 -32.04 10.19
#